data_AF-A0A351HQ39-F1
#
_entry.id   AF-A0A351HQ39-F1
#
_cell.length_a   1.000
_cell.length_b   1.000
_cell.length_c   1.000
_cell.angle_alpha   90.00
_cell.angle_beta   90.00
_cell.angle_gamma   90.00
#
_symmetry.space_group_name_H-M   'P 1'
#
loop_
_entity.id
_entity.type
_entity.pdbx_description
1 polymer ?
#
loop_
_entity_poly.entity_id
_entity_poly.type
_entity_poly.pdbx_seq_one_letter_code
_entity_poly.pdbx_strand_id
1 'polypeptide(L)'
;MKKTFLLLLAICLLPGFSRLKAQVQVADSLALVDIYNAGDGSNWTSATNWLTGPVNTWQHVTVTGDRVTELTINQANMGGTLSPSIGQLTELTRFEIQDAPNLTGPVPAELWNCTKITRLQIKFTGMTGQLPSAGLANMTALGEINFQQTYLGGTIPEEVFTLPALTKAYLHESNFTGTVPATVANATQLTRLYLQSNKLVGPLTFVNIKNTASKVQLTGNFFSFADVKQYHDSAANYALTDDYQFAKEITTIEIGLNSEETLDGTVAGAEAYAWFKEGLSTVLSTDPTYQVSATTLDAEGTYTCKAQSSLVANFDIRSIYKITLDITDRQRDSLALVAIYNAGDGANWTSATNWLTGPIDTWQYVTFANGRVTELTINQANMGGTLSPAIGQLTELTRFEIQDAPNLTGPVPAELWNCTKIGRLQIKFTGMTGQLPSAGLANMTSMYEINFQQTYLGGTIPEEVFNLPALKKAYLHESNFTGTVPASIANATQLERLYLQSNKLVGPLTFVDIKNTAAKVQLTGNFFTFADVKQYHDSAAYYTFSDDYQYAKEKVVAILAEGSEYTLTGTATGGEAYAWFKDEATAPISTDETLVISDFSFDDEGTYVCKAQSSLVANFDIRSVYELSLNYTDLQRDSLALVDIYNAGDGANWTNATNWLTGEVSTWAGVVVSGGRVTELSTEGMNMGGTLSPSIGNLTALTSLKIMGLENPVTISPVSGSIPSEIWNLTNLKKLQIKFTNITGGIPAGIESMVNLSEINFQQTYLGGTIPEEVFNLPALKKAYLHESNFTGAVPATIANATQLERLYLQSNKLEGPLTFVDIKNTAAKVQLTGNFFTFADVKQYHDSAANYTFSDDYQYAQEAQNFSLTEGDAVKFDLYVPDGEAYAWFYNDMQIPISTDTAYAISSVIRTDTGEYVVRVQSSLVENFEIRALFTIDEVVAVPAFVSGASNEAGTVISVVFDYELADPSAETASFTFKEGDVTIPVTAVSLNGTDAKTIDLTLESKIVSESSALTITYTPGALKGTTGGNVKAFGPSSVANNLINSIKDAAIVANIYPNPCDNYIKVESKETMESVTIIDITGQTVWMQNNLNENSLVIETLNLNSGIYFLTVKCDGSMYVQKITKK
;
A
#
# COMPACT_ATOMS: atom_id res chain seq x y z
N MET A 1 41.08 -57.01 -48.43
CA MET A 1 39.79 -56.85 -49.14
C MET A 1 39.91 -56.80 -50.66
N LYS A 2 40.84 -56.03 -51.29
CA LYS A 2 41.06 -56.05 -52.76
C LYS A 2 41.17 -57.48 -53.36
N LYS A 3 41.92 -58.39 -52.71
CA LYS A 3 42.06 -59.80 -53.15
C LYS A 3 40.77 -60.64 -53.07
N THR A 4 39.88 -60.35 -52.13
CA THR A 4 38.62 -61.09 -51.92
C THR A 4 37.53 -60.62 -52.88
N PHE A 5 37.49 -59.31 -53.17
CA PHE A 5 36.58 -58.72 -54.16
C PHE A 5 36.97 -59.11 -55.60
N LEU A 6 38.29 -59.17 -55.89
CA LEU A 6 38.81 -59.73 -57.15
C LEU A 6 38.45 -61.22 -57.32
N LEU A 7 38.39 -61.99 -56.23
CA LEU A 7 38.02 -63.41 -56.25
C LEU A 7 36.53 -63.61 -56.58
N LEU A 8 35.64 -62.74 -56.07
CA LEU A 8 34.20 -62.74 -56.39
C LEU A 8 33.91 -62.31 -57.83
N LEU A 9 34.67 -61.33 -58.36
CA LEU A 9 34.55 -60.93 -59.77
C LEU A 9 35.01 -62.04 -60.74
N ALA A 10 36.04 -62.80 -60.36
CA ALA A 10 36.57 -63.91 -61.16
C ALA A 10 35.61 -65.12 -61.23
N ILE A 11 34.78 -65.34 -60.19
CA ILE A 11 33.78 -66.43 -60.17
C ILE A 11 32.64 -66.16 -61.17
N CYS A 12 32.34 -64.88 -61.45
CA CYS A 12 31.31 -64.48 -62.43
C CYS A 12 31.76 -64.62 -63.91
N LEU A 13 33.02 -64.96 -64.18
CA LEU A 13 33.59 -65.14 -65.53
C LEU A 13 33.63 -66.62 -66.00
N LEU A 14 33.05 -67.55 -65.23
CA LEU A 14 32.95 -68.95 -65.63
C LEU A 14 31.94 -69.14 -66.79
N PRO A 15 32.28 -69.91 -67.85
CA PRO A 15 31.42 -70.10 -69.00
C PRO A 15 30.27 -71.04 -68.64
N GLY A 16 29.11 -70.47 -68.26
CA GLY A 16 27.91 -71.21 -67.89
C GLY A 16 26.69 -70.36 -67.49
N PHE A 17 26.86 -69.06 -67.24
CA PHE A 17 25.74 -68.16 -66.93
C PHE A 17 25.32 -67.35 -68.17
N SER A 18 24.21 -67.73 -68.79
CA SER A 18 23.59 -66.98 -69.89
C SER A 18 22.80 -65.77 -69.37
N ARG A 19 23.28 -64.58 -69.73
CA ARG A 19 22.60 -63.28 -69.89
C ARG A 19 21.69 -62.80 -68.73
N LEU A 20 22.29 -61.99 -67.85
CA LEU A 20 21.64 -60.83 -67.24
C LEU A 20 22.50 -59.58 -67.48
N LYS A 21 21.81 -58.46 -67.70
CA LYS A 21 22.29 -57.19 -68.27
C LYS A 21 23.50 -56.58 -67.55
N ALA A 22 24.47 -56.13 -68.36
CA ALA A 22 25.55 -55.16 -68.11
C ALA A 22 26.36 -55.31 -66.81
N GLN A 23 27.47 -56.04 -66.90
CA GLN A 23 28.58 -55.83 -65.96
C GLN A 23 29.17 -54.43 -66.22
N VAL A 24 29.31 -53.64 -65.16
CA VAL A 24 30.08 -52.38 -65.20
C VAL A 24 31.53 -52.71 -65.52
N GLN A 25 32.20 -51.89 -66.33
CA GLN A 25 33.61 -52.04 -66.66
C GLN A 25 34.47 -52.21 -65.39
N VAL A 26 35.47 -53.09 -65.48
CA VAL A 26 36.33 -53.42 -64.33
C VAL A 26 37.12 -52.19 -63.86
N ALA A 27 37.56 -51.34 -64.79
CA ALA A 27 38.25 -50.09 -64.46
C ALA A 27 37.35 -49.16 -63.63
N ASP A 28 36.11 -48.95 -64.06
CA ASP A 28 35.15 -48.10 -63.33
C ASP A 28 34.86 -48.66 -61.93
N SER A 29 34.71 -49.98 -61.83
CA SER A 29 34.48 -50.67 -60.55
C SER A 29 35.65 -50.51 -59.58
N LEU A 30 36.89 -50.64 -60.07
CA LEU A 30 38.10 -50.46 -59.25
C LEU A 30 38.29 -49.01 -58.81
N ALA A 31 38.01 -48.05 -59.68
CA ALA A 31 38.07 -46.64 -59.36
C ALA A 31 37.09 -46.25 -58.24
N LEU A 32 35.85 -46.75 -58.29
CA LEU A 32 34.88 -46.53 -57.22
C LEU A 32 35.31 -47.16 -55.89
N VAL A 33 35.93 -48.35 -55.91
CA VAL A 33 36.49 -48.97 -54.70
C VAL A 33 37.62 -48.12 -54.12
N ASP A 34 38.50 -47.57 -54.95
CA ASP A 34 39.58 -46.70 -54.49
C ASP A 34 39.03 -45.39 -53.89
N ILE A 35 37.98 -44.81 -54.49
CA ILE A 35 37.28 -43.63 -53.95
C ILE A 35 36.65 -43.94 -52.58
N TYR A 36 35.95 -45.07 -52.45
CA TYR A 36 35.36 -45.50 -51.18
C TYR A 36 36.42 -45.65 -50.08
N ASN A 37 37.54 -46.31 -50.37
CA ASN A 37 38.58 -46.52 -49.37
C ASN A 37 39.31 -45.22 -49.01
N ALA A 38 39.59 -44.35 -49.99
CA ALA A 38 40.26 -43.08 -49.74
C ALA A 38 39.37 -42.10 -48.96
N GLY A 39 38.05 -42.18 -49.15
CA GLY A 39 37.05 -41.35 -48.47
C GLY A 39 36.57 -41.90 -47.12
N ASP A 40 37.29 -42.85 -46.50
CA ASP A 40 36.88 -43.51 -45.26
C ASP A 40 35.47 -44.14 -45.31
N GLY A 41 35.21 -44.89 -46.38
CA GLY A 41 33.91 -45.49 -46.70
C GLY A 41 33.24 -46.30 -45.60
N SER A 42 34.03 -46.90 -44.69
CA SER A 42 33.50 -47.65 -43.53
C SER A 42 32.65 -46.80 -42.58
N ASN A 43 32.86 -45.49 -42.54
CA ASN A 43 32.17 -44.58 -41.63
C ASN A 43 31.01 -43.84 -42.31
N TRP A 44 30.74 -44.10 -43.58
CA TRP A 44 29.65 -43.49 -44.32
C TRP A 44 28.29 -43.93 -43.74
N THR A 45 27.40 -42.96 -43.51
CA THR A 45 26.06 -43.19 -42.96
C THR A 45 25.08 -43.72 -44.02
N SER A 46 25.39 -43.57 -45.31
CA SER A 46 24.60 -44.06 -46.43
C SER A 46 25.47 -44.75 -47.49
N ALA A 47 25.98 -45.95 -47.18
CA ALA A 47 26.81 -46.76 -48.08
C ALA A 47 26.08 -48.04 -48.55
N THR A 48 24.77 -47.96 -48.82
CA THR A 48 23.98 -49.15 -49.18
C THR A 48 24.53 -49.83 -50.43
N ASN A 49 24.72 -51.16 -50.34
CA ASN A 49 25.28 -52.05 -51.37
C ASN A 49 26.76 -51.80 -51.75
N TRP A 50 27.42 -50.77 -51.21
CA TRP A 50 28.85 -50.57 -51.46
C TRP A 50 29.63 -51.81 -50.99
N LEU A 51 30.52 -52.31 -51.86
CA LEU A 51 31.31 -53.54 -51.67
C LEU A 51 30.52 -54.85 -51.48
N THR A 52 29.19 -54.80 -51.38
CA THR A 52 28.33 -55.94 -51.01
C THR A 52 27.35 -56.34 -52.12
N GLY A 53 27.00 -55.42 -53.03
CA GLY A 53 26.15 -55.68 -54.22
C GLY A 53 26.82 -55.28 -55.55
N PRO A 54 26.16 -55.51 -56.70
CA PRO A 54 26.63 -55.04 -58.01
C PRO A 54 26.75 -53.51 -58.08
N VAL A 55 27.74 -52.98 -58.80
CA VAL A 55 28.04 -51.52 -58.83
C VAL A 55 26.85 -50.65 -59.27
N ASN A 56 26.01 -51.13 -60.20
CA ASN A 56 24.80 -50.43 -60.63
C ASN A 56 23.66 -50.39 -59.57
N THR A 57 23.86 -51.03 -58.42
CA THR A 57 22.97 -50.97 -57.24
C THR A 57 23.57 -50.20 -56.08
N TRP A 58 24.81 -49.70 -56.24
CA TRP A 58 25.46 -48.89 -55.21
C TRP A 58 24.73 -47.57 -55.09
N GLN A 59 24.36 -47.24 -53.86
CA GLN A 59 23.73 -45.96 -53.57
C GLN A 59 24.64 -44.84 -54.10
N HIS A 60 24.05 -43.84 -54.77
CA HIS A 60 24.76 -42.67 -55.32
C HIS A 60 25.60 -42.89 -56.59
N VAL A 61 25.54 -44.08 -57.20
CA VAL A 61 26.23 -44.39 -58.46
C VAL A 61 25.20 -44.62 -59.58
N THR A 62 25.31 -43.88 -60.67
CA THR A 62 24.49 -44.08 -61.88
C THR A 62 25.34 -44.73 -62.97
N VAL A 63 24.84 -45.82 -63.55
CA VAL A 63 25.49 -46.55 -64.64
C VAL A 63 24.59 -46.49 -65.88
N THR A 64 25.16 -46.08 -67.01
CA THR A 64 24.48 -46.10 -68.32
C THR A 64 25.23 -47.05 -69.26
N GLY A 65 24.54 -48.07 -69.77
CA GLY A 65 25.21 -49.16 -70.48
C GLY A 65 26.10 -49.95 -69.52
N ASP A 66 27.41 -49.99 -69.77
CA ASP A 66 28.43 -50.66 -68.96
C ASP A 66 29.40 -49.66 -68.27
N ARG A 67 29.10 -48.36 -68.26
CA ARG A 67 29.98 -47.30 -67.74
C ARG A 67 29.31 -46.46 -66.66
N VAL A 68 30.09 -45.97 -65.71
CA VAL A 68 29.62 -45.05 -64.66
C VAL A 68 29.50 -43.64 -65.25
N THR A 69 28.31 -43.07 -65.20
CA THR A 69 28.00 -41.75 -65.76
C THR A 69 27.71 -40.69 -64.71
N GLU A 70 27.30 -41.06 -63.50
CA GLU A 70 27.14 -40.12 -62.40
C GLU A 70 27.62 -40.69 -61.06
N LEU A 71 28.22 -39.83 -60.24
CA LEU A 71 28.65 -40.15 -58.87
C LEU A 71 28.30 -38.98 -57.94
N THR A 72 27.45 -39.20 -56.93
CA THR A 72 26.84 -38.13 -56.11
C THR A 72 26.89 -38.42 -54.60
N ILE A 73 28.01 -38.14 -53.94
CA ILE A 73 28.25 -38.52 -52.54
C ILE A 73 27.79 -37.41 -51.58
N ASN A 74 26.93 -37.74 -50.61
CA ASN A 74 26.55 -36.87 -49.50
C ASN A 74 26.71 -37.63 -48.19
N GLN A 75 27.77 -37.32 -47.43
CA GLN A 75 28.18 -38.10 -46.26
C GLN A 75 28.88 -37.20 -45.22
N ALA A 76 28.17 -36.85 -44.13
CA ALA A 76 28.71 -36.07 -43.00
C ALA A 76 30.01 -36.68 -42.41
N ASN A 77 30.10 -38.00 -42.44
CA ASN A 77 31.21 -38.76 -41.88
C ASN A 77 32.27 -39.16 -42.92
N MET A 78 32.18 -38.70 -44.17
CA MET A 78 33.23 -38.95 -45.16
C MET A 78 34.51 -38.20 -44.76
N GLY A 79 35.52 -38.98 -44.38
CA GLY A 79 36.87 -38.52 -44.04
C GLY A 79 37.86 -38.72 -45.17
N GLY A 80 39.15 -38.58 -44.89
CA GLY A 80 40.23 -38.95 -45.82
C GLY A 80 40.45 -37.96 -46.96
N THR A 81 40.71 -38.46 -48.18
CA THR A 81 41.03 -37.65 -49.38
C THR A 81 40.32 -38.13 -50.65
N LEU A 82 40.26 -37.27 -51.68
CA LEU A 82 39.74 -37.65 -53.00
C LEU A 82 40.80 -38.43 -53.81
N SER A 83 40.50 -39.69 -54.12
CA SER A 83 41.43 -40.57 -54.85
C SER A 83 41.67 -40.13 -56.30
N PRO A 84 42.94 -40.08 -56.78
CA PRO A 84 43.27 -39.86 -58.19
C PRO A 84 42.64 -40.86 -59.17
N SER A 85 42.25 -42.06 -58.69
CA SER A 85 41.57 -43.06 -59.53
C SER A 85 40.26 -42.56 -60.13
N ILE A 86 39.69 -41.45 -59.63
CA ILE A 86 38.52 -40.79 -60.24
C ILE A 86 38.71 -40.53 -61.74
N GLY A 87 39.94 -40.24 -62.20
CA GLY A 87 40.26 -40.00 -63.60
C GLY A 87 40.03 -41.20 -64.54
N GLN A 88 39.78 -42.40 -64.00
CA GLN A 88 39.44 -43.59 -64.77
C GLN A 88 37.95 -43.64 -65.16
N LEU A 89 37.09 -42.87 -64.49
CA LEU A 89 35.66 -42.78 -64.77
C LEU A 89 35.37 -41.85 -65.95
N THR A 90 35.94 -42.15 -67.12
CA THR A 90 36.00 -41.24 -68.28
C THR A 90 34.65 -40.92 -68.92
N GLU A 91 33.58 -41.63 -68.54
CA GLU A 91 32.20 -41.40 -69.00
C GLU A 91 31.35 -40.59 -68.02
N LEU A 92 31.94 -40.11 -66.92
CA LEU A 92 31.23 -39.24 -65.98
C LEU A 92 30.73 -37.97 -66.67
N THR A 93 29.43 -37.72 -66.54
CA THR A 93 28.76 -36.49 -66.94
C THR A 93 28.43 -35.60 -65.74
N ARG A 94 28.35 -36.18 -64.53
CA ARG A 94 28.03 -35.49 -63.28
C ARG A 94 28.84 -36.06 -62.11
N PHE A 95 29.58 -35.21 -61.41
CA PHE A 95 30.33 -35.58 -60.21
C PHE A 95 30.04 -34.58 -59.09
N GLU A 96 29.49 -35.08 -57.98
CA GLU A 96 29.09 -34.27 -56.84
C GLU A 96 29.55 -34.89 -55.52
N ILE A 97 30.19 -34.08 -54.67
CA ILE A 97 30.46 -34.35 -53.26
C ILE A 97 29.94 -33.17 -52.45
N GLN A 98 29.15 -33.44 -51.41
CA GLN A 98 28.68 -32.42 -50.48
C GLN A 98 28.60 -32.90 -49.03
N ASP A 99 28.59 -31.93 -48.11
CA ASP A 99 28.39 -32.11 -46.67
C ASP A 99 29.40 -33.10 -46.06
N ALA A 100 30.67 -32.98 -46.44
CA ALA A 100 31.76 -33.88 -46.02
C ALA A 100 32.93 -33.07 -45.41
N PRO A 101 32.76 -32.47 -44.21
CA PRO A 101 33.73 -31.55 -43.63
C PRO A 101 35.08 -32.21 -43.33
N ASN A 102 35.11 -33.53 -43.12
CA ASN A 102 36.33 -34.29 -42.83
C ASN A 102 37.06 -34.77 -44.09
N LEU A 103 36.53 -34.54 -45.29
CA LEU A 103 37.21 -34.82 -46.55
C LEU A 103 38.25 -33.72 -46.82
N THR A 104 39.53 -34.07 -46.74
CA THR A 104 40.65 -33.12 -46.82
C THR A 104 41.58 -33.41 -48.01
N GLY A 105 42.65 -32.62 -48.16
CA GLY A 105 43.63 -32.78 -49.23
C GLY A 105 43.25 -32.11 -50.56
N PRO A 106 44.14 -32.18 -51.57
CA PRO A 106 43.97 -31.48 -52.83
C PRO A 106 42.99 -32.15 -53.80
N VAL A 107 42.45 -31.35 -54.72
CA VAL A 107 41.77 -31.87 -55.91
C VAL A 107 42.83 -32.55 -56.79
N PRO A 108 42.69 -33.86 -57.12
CA PRO A 108 43.65 -34.55 -57.97
C PRO A 108 43.54 -34.06 -59.42
N ALA A 109 44.67 -33.81 -60.08
CA ALA A 109 44.70 -33.34 -61.47
C ALA A 109 44.09 -34.37 -62.44
N GLU A 110 44.11 -35.65 -62.07
CA GLU A 110 43.50 -36.75 -62.81
C GLU A 110 41.98 -36.60 -62.95
N LEU A 111 41.32 -35.82 -62.10
CA LEU A 111 39.90 -35.49 -62.25
C LEU A 111 39.60 -34.90 -63.64
N TRP A 112 40.54 -34.13 -64.20
CA TRP A 112 40.41 -33.50 -65.51
C TRP A 112 40.41 -34.48 -66.68
N ASN A 113 40.77 -35.76 -66.45
CA ASN A 113 40.62 -36.81 -67.46
C ASN A 113 39.15 -37.17 -67.75
N CYS A 114 38.22 -36.80 -66.86
CA CYS A 114 36.79 -37.06 -67.01
C CYS A 114 36.11 -36.03 -67.94
N THR A 115 36.60 -35.90 -69.18
CA THR A 115 36.28 -34.82 -70.16
C THR A 115 34.80 -34.61 -70.49
N LYS A 116 33.93 -35.56 -70.12
CA LYS A 116 32.48 -35.51 -70.33
C LYS A 116 31.70 -34.85 -69.19
N ILE A 117 32.34 -34.48 -68.09
CA ILE A 117 31.66 -33.84 -66.95
C ILE A 117 31.07 -32.51 -67.40
N THR A 118 29.77 -32.35 -67.19
CA THR A 118 29.02 -31.12 -67.44
C THR A 118 28.76 -30.35 -66.15
N ARG A 119 28.72 -31.05 -65.01
CA ARG A 119 28.51 -30.48 -63.68
C ARG A 119 29.47 -31.12 -62.68
N LEU A 120 30.36 -30.29 -62.14
CA LEU A 120 31.31 -30.65 -61.10
C LEU A 120 31.00 -29.88 -59.82
N GLN A 121 30.69 -30.60 -58.75
CA GLN A 121 30.48 -29.99 -57.43
C GLN A 121 31.28 -30.71 -56.34
N ILE A 122 32.05 -29.95 -55.58
CA ILE A 122 32.73 -30.40 -54.36
C ILE A 122 32.59 -29.27 -53.36
N LYS A 123 31.55 -29.31 -52.53
CA LYS A 123 31.17 -28.19 -51.64
C LYS A 123 30.98 -28.63 -50.19
N PHE A 124 31.14 -27.73 -49.24
CA PHE A 124 31.05 -28.04 -47.80
C PHE A 124 32.04 -29.15 -47.40
N THR A 125 33.31 -28.98 -47.76
CA THR A 125 34.36 -29.98 -47.51
C THR A 125 35.61 -29.36 -46.89
N GLY A 126 36.41 -30.21 -46.23
CA GLY A 126 37.71 -29.87 -45.69
C GLY A 126 38.85 -29.77 -46.73
N MET A 127 38.54 -29.77 -48.03
CA MET A 127 39.57 -29.88 -49.09
C MET A 127 40.46 -28.65 -49.15
N THR A 128 41.78 -28.87 -49.29
CA THR A 128 42.83 -27.85 -49.22
C THR A 128 43.71 -27.86 -50.48
N GLY A 129 44.67 -26.96 -50.58
CA GLY A 129 45.60 -26.91 -51.71
C GLY A 129 45.07 -26.10 -52.90
N GLN A 130 45.82 -26.09 -54.01
CA GLN A 130 45.50 -25.30 -55.19
C GLN A 130 44.65 -26.09 -56.18
N LEU A 131 43.77 -25.39 -56.90
CA LEU A 131 43.04 -26.00 -58.01
C LEU A 131 44.03 -26.29 -59.17
N PRO A 132 44.21 -27.55 -59.60
CA PRO A 132 45.20 -27.88 -60.62
C PRO A 132 44.83 -27.26 -61.99
N SER A 133 45.74 -26.51 -62.60
CA SER A 133 45.54 -25.93 -63.94
C SER A 133 45.78 -26.96 -65.06
N ALA A 134 46.77 -27.84 -64.88
CA ALA A 134 47.21 -28.79 -65.89
C ALA A 134 46.09 -29.77 -66.29
N GLY A 135 45.59 -29.65 -67.52
CA GLY A 135 44.53 -30.51 -68.07
C GLY A 135 43.11 -29.95 -67.93
N LEU A 136 42.89 -28.89 -67.14
CA LEU A 136 41.57 -28.28 -66.93
C LEU A 136 40.94 -27.77 -68.23
N ALA A 137 41.74 -27.21 -69.14
CA ALA A 137 41.28 -26.73 -70.45
C ALA A 137 40.65 -27.84 -71.33
N ASN A 138 40.89 -29.12 -71.03
CA ASN A 138 40.30 -30.24 -71.76
C ASN A 138 38.82 -30.50 -71.35
N MET A 139 38.33 -29.87 -70.28
CA MET A 139 36.96 -29.99 -69.76
C MET A 139 35.95 -29.20 -70.61
N THR A 140 35.97 -29.36 -71.93
CA THR A 140 35.19 -28.54 -72.87
C THR A 140 33.67 -28.64 -72.70
N ALA A 141 33.17 -29.70 -72.07
CA ALA A 141 31.76 -29.91 -71.77
C ALA A 141 31.31 -29.30 -70.41
N LEU A 142 32.24 -28.81 -69.59
CA LEU A 142 31.96 -28.37 -68.22
C LEU A 142 31.17 -27.07 -68.21
N GLY A 143 29.91 -27.15 -67.78
CA GLY A 143 28.98 -26.04 -67.68
C GLY A 143 28.87 -25.41 -66.30
N GLU A 144 29.20 -26.17 -65.25
CA GLU A 144 29.14 -25.72 -63.85
C GLU A 144 30.33 -26.29 -63.06
N ILE A 145 31.10 -25.39 -62.44
CA ILE A 145 32.17 -25.71 -61.48
C ILE A 145 31.79 -25.12 -60.11
N ASN A 146 31.76 -25.96 -59.08
CA ASN A 146 31.36 -25.54 -57.73
C ASN A 146 32.31 -26.11 -56.66
N PHE A 147 33.04 -25.20 -56.02
CA PHE A 147 33.94 -25.42 -54.89
C PHE A 147 33.58 -24.55 -53.68
N GLN A 148 32.28 -24.33 -53.47
CA GLN A 148 31.78 -23.53 -52.35
C GLN A 148 32.18 -24.13 -50.98
N GLN A 149 32.57 -23.25 -50.04
CA GLN A 149 32.84 -23.63 -48.65
C GLN A 149 33.84 -24.79 -48.57
N THR A 150 35.00 -24.54 -49.18
CA THR A 150 36.18 -25.41 -49.15
C THR A 150 37.36 -24.63 -48.56
N TYR A 151 38.48 -25.29 -48.29
CA TYR A 151 39.73 -24.62 -47.88
C TYR A 151 40.72 -24.50 -49.05
N LEU A 152 40.25 -24.60 -50.30
CA LEU A 152 41.07 -24.45 -51.49
C LEU A 152 41.65 -23.04 -51.56
N GLY A 153 42.92 -22.93 -51.93
CA GLY A 153 43.62 -21.66 -52.01
C GLY A 153 44.54 -21.51 -53.21
N GLY A 154 45.43 -20.53 -53.15
CA GLY A 154 46.22 -20.12 -54.32
C GLY A 154 45.40 -19.36 -55.36
N THR A 155 45.97 -19.16 -56.54
CA THR A 155 45.31 -18.40 -57.61
C THR A 155 44.25 -19.22 -58.32
N ILE A 156 43.16 -18.57 -58.74
CA ILE A 156 42.19 -19.19 -59.65
C ILE A 156 42.89 -19.44 -61.01
N PRO A 157 42.91 -20.66 -61.55
CA PRO A 157 43.53 -20.94 -62.86
C PRO A 157 42.84 -20.16 -64.00
N GLU A 158 43.65 -19.60 -64.91
CA GLU A 158 43.14 -18.88 -66.09
C GLU A 158 42.26 -19.76 -66.98
N GLU A 159 42.57 -21.06 -67.01
CA GLU A 159 41.87 -22.06 -67.82
C GLU A 159 40.41 -22.25 -67.43
N VAL A 160 40.01 -21.98 -66.17
CA VAL A 160 38.61 -22.05 -65.73
C VAL A 160 37.73 -21.19 -66.65
N PHE A 161 38.21 -19.99 -66.97
CA PHE A 161 37.44 -18.99 -67.70
C PHE A 161 37.63 -19.06 -69.22
N THR A 162 38.42 -20.00 -69.72
CA THR A 162 38.52 -20.28 -71.17
C THR A 162 37.64 -21.44 -71.61
N LEU A 163 36.95 -22.10 -70.67
CA LEU A 163 36.05 -23.21 -70.95
C LEU A 163 34.82 -22.75 -71.74
N PRO A 164 34.54 -23.34 -72.93
CA PRO A 164 33.55 -22.83 -73.86
C PRO A 164 32.10 -23.03 -73.40
N ALA A 165 31.85 -24.03 -72.54
CA ALA A 165 30.52 -24.37 -72.04
C ALA A 165 30.20 -23.75 -70.66
N LEU A 166 31.16 -23.10 -70.00
CA LEU A 166 31.03 -22.68 -68.61
C LEU A 166 30.00 -21.57 -68.45
N THR A 167 28.93 -21.85 -67.71
CA THR A 167 27.85 -20.89 -67.41
C THR A 167 27.78 -20.51 -65.94
N LYS A 168 28.38 -21.30 -65.03
CA LYS A 168 28.36 -21.05 -63.59
C LYS A 168 29.68 -21.43 -62.94
N ALA A 169 30.24 -20.50 -62.17
CA ALA A 169 31.41 -20.72 -61.33
C ALA A 169 31.08 -20.29 -59.89
N TYR A 170 31.16 -21.25 -58.96
CA TYR A 170 31.00 -21.02 -57.52
C TYR A 170 32.33 -21.36 -56.84
N LEU A 171 33.14 -20.36 -56.56
CA LEU A 171 34.46 -20.51 -55.94
C LEU A 171 34.54 -19.69 -54.64
N HIS A 172 33.40 -19.47 -53.99
CA HIS A 172 33.24 -18.61 -52.81
C HIS A 172 33.39 -19.38 -51.49
N GLU A 173 33.59 -18.66 -50.40
CA GLU A 173 33.88 -19.21 -49.06
C GLU A 173 35.07 -20.17 -49.12
N SER A 174 36.21 -19.66 -49.60
CA SER A 174 37.45 -20.42 -49.78
C SER A 174 38.66 -19.55 -49.46
N ASN A 175 39.87 -20.06 -49.74
CA ASN A 175 41.14 -19.38 -49.49
C ASN A 175 41.83 -18.91 -50.78
N PHE A 176 41.10 -18.67 -51.88
CA PHE A 176 41.70 -18.23 -53.15
C PHE A 176 42.36 -16.86 -52.99
N THR A 177 43.58 -16.72 -53.49
CA THR A 177 44.42 -15.52 -53.40
C THR A 177 44.73 -14.95 -54.80
N GLY A 178 45.30 -13.76 -54.84
CA GLY A 178 45.72 -13.11 -56.08
C GLY A 178 44.57 -12.43 -56.81
N THR A 179 44.77 -12.13 -58.09
CA THR A 179 43.78 -11.43 -58.92
C THR A 179 42.75 -12.37 -59.51
N VAL A 180 41.54 -11.88 -59.76
CA VAL A 180 40.62 -12.55 -60.70
C VAL A 180 41.30 -12.57 -62.07
N PRO A 181 41.52 -13.73 -62.70
CA PRO A 181 42.25 -13.82 -63.96
C PRO A 181 41.60 -13.01 -65.08
N ALA A 182 42.39 -12.30 -65.88
CA ALA A 182 41.87 -11.47 -66.97
C ALA A 182 41.15 -12.26 -68.07
N THR A 183 41.43 -13.57 -68.17
CA THR A 183 40.68 -14.49 -69.03
C THR A 183 39.21 -14.60 -68.64
N VAL A 184 38.81 -14.15 -67.44
CA VAL A 184 37.39 -14.01 -67.08
C VAL A 184 36.64 -13.27 -68.17
N ALA A 185 37.23 -12.20 -68.73
CA ALA A 185 36.68 -11.39 -69.83
C ALA A 185 36.23 -12.20 -71.07
N ASN A 186 36.83 -13.38 -71.30
CA ASN A 186 36.52 -14.26 -72.42
C ASN A 186 35.32 -15.19 -72.15
N ALA A 187 34.92 -15.36 -70.89
CA ALA A 187 33.84 -16.25 -70.44
C ALA A 187 32.44 -15.63 -70.65
N THR A 188 32.13 -15.26 -71.90
CA THR A 188 30.90 -14.54 -72.30
C THR A 188 29.59 -15.28 -72.05
N GLN A 189 29.65 -16.59 -71.75
CA GLN A 189 28.48 -17.44 -71.45
C GLN A 189 28.15 -17.51 -69.94
N LEU A 190 28.98 -16.92 -69.07
CA LEU A 190 28.75 -16.94 -67.63
C LEU A 190 27.44 -16.23 -67.26
N THR A 191 26.64 -16.89 -66.43
CA THR A 191 25.41 -16.36 -65.84
C THR A 191 25.54 -16.20 -64.32
N ARG A 192 26.48 -16.91 -63.69
CA ARG A 192 26.75 -16.83 -62.25
C ARG A 192 28.24 -16.93 -61.96
N LEU A 193 28.77 -15.97 -61.22
CA LEU A 193 30.17 -15.94 -60.77
C LEU A 193 30.21 -15.54 -59.30
N TYR A 194 30.38 -16.52 -58.43
CA TYR A 194 30.42 -16.31 -56.98
C TYR A 194 31.85 -16.50 -56.50
N LEU A 195 32.46 -15.40 -56.04
CA LEU A 195 33.84 -15.34 -55.55
C LEU A 195 33.91 -14.76 -54.14
N GLN A 196 32.77 -14.49 -53.49
CA GLN A 196 32.73 -13.88 -52.17
C GLN A 196 33.48 -14.70 -51.10
N SER A 197 33.89 -14.04 -50.02
CA SER A 197 34.58 -14.67 -48.88
C SER A 197 35.84 -15.44 -49.32
N ASN A 198 36.78 -14.75 -49.95
CA ASN A 198 38.09 -15.24 -50.37
C ASN A 198 39.18 -14.20 -50.02
N LYS A 199 40.40 -14.39 -50.52
CA LYS A 199 41.55 -13.49 -50.35
C LYS A 199 41.96 -12.81 -51.67
N LEU A 200 40.99 -12.53 -52.54
CA LEU A 200 41.25 -11.94 -53.86
C LEU A 200 41.54 -10.44 -53.76
N VAL A 201 42.45 -9.97 -54.60
CA VAL A 201 42.95 -8.58 -54.62
C VAL A 201 43.02 -8.05 -56.06
N GLY A 202 43.23 -6.73 -56.20
CA GLY A 202 43.62 -6.09 -57.46
C GLY A 202 42.46 -5.85 -58.43
N PRO A 203 42.76 -5.24 -59.59
CA PRO A 203 41.74 -4.70 -60.46
C PRO A 203 40.90 -5.80 -61.11
N LEU A 204 39.58 -5.57 -61.15
CA LEU A 204 38.64 -6.46 -61.83
C LEU A 204 38.61 -6.14 -63.33
N THR A 205 39.22 -7.00 -64.13
CA THR A 205 39.15 -6.93 -65.60
C THR A 205 37.86 -7.62 -66.08
N PHE A 206 36.75 -6.87 -66.16
CA PHE A 206 35.43 -7.49 -66.30
C PHE A 206 35.00 -7.81 -67.75
N VAL A 207 34.19 -8.88 -67.88
CA VAL A 207 33.41 -9.33 -69.04
C VAL A 207 32.23 -8.39 -69.26
N ASN A 208 31.91 -7.95 -70.47
CA ASN A 208 30.57 -7.42 -70.72
C ASN A 208 29.56 -8.59 -70.69
N ILE A 209 29.14 -9.06 -69.49
CA ILE A 209 28.14 -10.13 -69.37
C ILE A 209 26.81 -9.54 -69.81
N LYS A 210 26.50 -9.67 -71.11
CA LYS A 210 25.40 -8.98 -71.80
C LYS A 210 23.99 -9.40 -71.34
N ASN A 211 23.87 -10.21 -70.29
CA ASN A 211 22.58 -10.71 -69.81
C ASN A 211 22.22 -10.04 -68.47
N THR A 212 21.06 -9.38 -68.45
CA THR A 212 20.46 -8.69 -67.30
C THR A 212 20.11 -9.61 -66.12
N ALA A 213 20.17 -10.94 -66.29
CA ALA A 213 19.92 -11.91 -65.23
C ALA A 213 21.18 -12.45 -64.52
N SER A 214 22.37 -11.92 -64.83
CA SER A 214 23.64 -12.48 -64.34
C SER A 214 23.96 -12.06 -62.91
N LYS A 215 24.30 -13.00 -62.03
CA LYS A 215 24.65 -12.72 -60.61
C LYS A 215 26.15 -12.84 -60.40
N VAL A 216 26.81 -11.71 -60.09
CA VAL A 216 28.21 -11.66 -59.66
C VAL A 216 28.24 -11.31 -58.16
N GLN A 217 29.04 -12.01 -57.38
CA GLN A 217 29.19 -11.82 -55.93
C GLN A 217 30.67 -11.77 -55.58
N LEU A 218 31.12 -10.66 -54.99
CA LEU A 218 32.53 -10.37 -54.72
C LEU A 218 32.78 -10.01 -53.25
N THR A 219 31.74 -10.01 -52.41
CA THR A 219 31.77 -9.54 -51.02
C THR A 219 32.84 -10.27 -50.19
N GLY A 220 33.38 -9.65 -49.15
CA GLY A 220 34.34 -10.29 -48.24
C GLY A 220 35.67 -10.73 -48.89
N ASN A 221 36.15 -10.01 -49.90
CA ASN A 221 37.51 -10.12 -50.45
C ASN A 221 38.35 -8.90 -50.01
N PHE A 222 39.44 -8.58 -50.71
CA PHE A 222 40.41 -7.55 -50.36
C PHE A 222 40.57 -6.51 -51.49
N PHE A 223 39.47 -6.23 -52.20
CA PHE A 223 39.45 -5.23 -53.27
C PHE A 223 39.40 -3.80 -52.70
N SER A 224 40.16 -2.89 -53.31
CA SER A 224 40.10 -1.46 -52.99
C SER A 224 38.87 -0.77 -53.61
N PHE A 225 38.53 0.44 -53.15
CA PHE A 225 37.47 1.24 -53.79
C PHE A 225 37.71 1.45 -55.29
N ALA A 226 38.96 1.61 -55.71
CA ALA A 226 39.33 1.76 -57.11
C ALA A 226 39.09 0.47 -57.91
N ASP A 227 39.38 -0.69 -57.32
CA ASP A 227 39.20 -2.00 -57.97
C ASP A 227 37.72 -2.30 -58.24
N VAL A 228 36.81 -1.92 -57.33
CA VAL A 228 35.37 -2.15 -57.47
C VAL A 228 34.61 -1.02 -58.18
N LYS A 229 35.22 0.15 -58.37
CA LYS A 229 34.56 1.35 -58.90
C LYS A 229 33.89 1.12 -60.27
N GLN A 230 34.64 0.55 -61.21
CA GLN A 230 34.13 0.32 -62.57
C GLN A 230 32.92 -0.63 -62.59
N TYR A 231 32.84 -1.54 -61.62
CA TYR A 231 31.74 -2.49 -61.48
C TYR A 231 30.50 -1.83 -60.88
N HIS A 232 30.67 -1.05 -59.81
CA HIS A 232 29.58 -0.33 -59.15
C HIS A 232 28.86 0.65 -60.10
N ASP A 233 29.60 1.38 -60.95
CA ASP A 233 29.04 2.36 -61.87
C ASP A 233 28.18 1.73 -63.01
N SER A 234 28.23 0.41 -63.21
CA SER A 234 27.49 -0.33 -64.25
C SER A 234 26.12 -0.86 -63.78
N ALA A 235 25.53 -0.19 -62.78
CA ALA A 235 24.44 -0.51 -61.84
C ALA A 235 23.14 -1.23 -62.30
N ALA A 236 22.98 -1.71 -63.54
CA ALA A 236 21.74 -2.37 -63.98
C ALA A 236 21.63 -3.86 -63.60
N ASN A 237 22.74 -4.53 -63.21
CA ASN A 237 22.78 -6.00 -63.13
C ASN A 237 23.18 -6.58 -61.76
N TYR A 238 23.42 -5.78 -60.72
CA TYR A 238 24.08 -6.24 -59.50
C TYR A 238 23.28 -5.87 -58.24
N ALA A 239 22.70 -6.87 -57.59
CA ALA A 239 22.10 -6.72 -56.27
C ALA A 239 23.23 -6.68 -55.23
N LEU A 240 23.75 -5.48 -54.95
CA LEU A 240 24.72 -5.20 -53.89
C LEU A 240 23.98 -4.72 -52.64
N THR A 241 23.18 -5.60 -52.03
CA THR A 241 22.61 -5.34 -50.70
C THR A 241 23.55 -5.93 -49.66
N ASP A 242 24.13 -5.08 -48.80
CA ASP A 242 25.11 -5.39 -47.74
C ASP A 242 26.50 -5.86 -48.21
N ASP A 243 27.05 -5.22 -49.26
CA ASP A 243 28.37 -5.56 -49.82
C ASP A 243 29.52 -4.83 -49.10
N TYR A 244 30.51 -5.60 -48.64
CA TYR A 244 31.70 -5.08 -47.97
C TYR A 244 32.96 -5.82 -48.43
N GLN A 245 34.12 -5.19 -48.29
CA GLN A 245 35.43 -5.84 -48.46
C GLN A 245 36.22 -5.75 -47.16
N PHE A 246 37.33 -6.47 -47.06
CA PHE A 246 38.29 -6.37 -45.97
C PHE A 246 39.47 -5.49 -46.39
N ALA A 247 39.88 -4.58 -45.53
CA ALA A 247 41.11 -3.80 -45.74
C ALA A 247 42.36 -4.69 -45.60
N LYS A 248 42.29 -5.67 -44.68
CA LYS A 248 43.36 -6.60 -44.32
C LYS A 248 42.78 -7.82 -43.59
N GLU A 249 43.63 -8.83 -43.36
CA GLU A 249 43.21 -10.03 -42.63
C GLU A 249 42.84 -9.64 -41.20
N ILE A 250 41.87 -10.35 -40.62
CA ILE A 250 41.42 -10.11 -39.24
C ILE A 250 42.64 -10.14 -38.34
N THR A 251 42.92 -9.02 -37.69
CA THR A 251 44.11 -8.86 -36.84
C THR A 251 43.73 -9.21 -35.41
N THR A 252 44.39 -10.18 -34.79
CA THR A 252 44.24 -10.42 -33.35
C THR A 252 45.35 -9.69 -32.61
N ILE A 253 45.01 -8.83 -31.65
CA ILE A 253 45.96 -8.08 -30.84
C ILE A 253 45.75 -8.46 -29.38
N GLU A 254 46.84 -8.87 -28.74
CA GLU A 254 46.89 -9.16 -27.32
C GLU A 254 47.48 -7.96 -26.58
N ILE A 255 46.74 -7.42 -25.60
CA ILE A 255 47.12 -6.19 -24.89
C ILE A 255 47.13 -6.44 -23.37
N GLY A 256 48.06 -5.80 -22.66
CA GLY A 256 48.17 -5.95 -21.20
C GLY A 256 47.13 -5.12 -20.45
N LEU A 257 46.79 -5.51 -19.22
CA LEU A 257 45.92 -4.71 -18.36
C LEU A 257 46.53 -3.31 -18.10
N ASN A 258 45.69 -2.27 -18.16
CA ASN A 258 46.06 -0.85 -18.07
C ASN A 258 46.98 -0.35 -19.21
N SER A 259 46.96 -1.03 -20.36
CA SER A 259 47.57 -0.53 -21.60
C SER A 259 46.53 0.12 -22.52
N GLU A 260 47.01 0.83 -23.54
CA GLU A 260 46.19 1.37 -24.62
C GLU A 260 46.71 0.86 -25.97
N GLU A 261 45.79 0.54 -26.88
CA GLU A 261 46.12 0.09 -28.22
C GLU A 261 45.34 0.90 -29.26
N THR A 262 46.06 1.42 -30.25
CA THR A 262 45.48 2.23 -31.32
C THR A 262 45.14 1.36 -32.52
N LEU A 263 43.86 1.19 -32.79
CA LEU A 263 43.37 0.49 -33.96
C LEU A 263 43.35 1.43 -35.17
N ASP A 264 43.92 0.97 -36.28
CA ASP A 264 44.00 1.73 -37.52
C ASP A 264 42.95 1.24 -38.53
N GLY A 265 41.98 2.10 -38.82
CA GLY A 265 40.91 1.86 -39.78
C GLY A 265 41.18 2.48 -41.15
N THR A 266 42.33 3.12 -41.36
CA THR A 266 42.62 3.86 -42.59
C THR A 266 42.56 2.97 -43.83
N VAL A 267 41.84 3.44 -44.84
CA VAL A 267 41.72 2.78 -46.15
C VAL A 267 41.94 3.81 -47.24
N ALA A 268 42.80 3.49 -48.21
CA ALA A 268 43.08 4.39 -49.33
C ALA A 268 41.80 4.73 -50.12
N GLY A 269 41.49 6.02 -50.25
CA GLY A 269 40.30 6.52 -50.95
C GLY A 269 39.02 6.60 -50.10
N ALA A 270 39.06 6.21 -48.81
CA ALA A 270 37.95 6.44 -47.88
C ALA A 270 37.91 7.89 -47.39
N GLU A 271 36.69 8.39 -47.20
CA GLU A 271 36.36 9.75 -46.76
C GLU A 271 35.55 9.77 -45.45
N ALA A 272 34.96 8.64 -45.06
CA ALA A 272 34.17 8.50 -43.84
C ALA A 272 34.48 7.17 -43.14
N TYR A 273 34.43 7.16 -41.81
CA TYR A 273 34.73 6.00 -40.97
C TYR A 273 33.68 5.83 -39.87
N ALA A 274 33.44 4.60 -39.44
CA ALA A 274 32.59 4.30 -38.29
C ALA A 274 33.08 3.02 -37.59
N TRP A 275 33.45 3.15 -36.31
CA TRP A 275 33.88 2.05 -35.46
C TRP A 275 32.72 1.43 -34.68
N PHE A 276 32.73 0.12 -34.58
CA PHE A 276 31.76 -0.69 -33.84
C PHE A 276 32.48 -1.74 -33.01
N LYS A 277 31.90 -2.15 -31.89
CA LYS A 277 32.27 -3.37 -31.17
C LYS A 277 31.12 -4.36 -31.26
N GLU A 278 31.45 -5.63 -31.49
CA GLU A 278 30.47 -6.73 -31.51
C GLU A 278 29.59 -6.71 -30.25
N GLY A 279 28.28 -6.86 -30.42
CA GLY A 279 27.29 -6.75 -29.35
C GLY A 279 26.83 -5.32 -29.02
N LEU A 280 27.46 -4.27 -29.55
CA LEU A 280 27.04 -2.88 -29.39
C LEU A 280 26.40 -2.33 -30.68
N SER A 281 25.22 -1.74 -30.54
CA SER A 281 24.52 -1.09 -31.66
C SER A 281 24.98 0.35 -31.94
N THR A 282 25.77 0.93 -31.04
CA THR A 282 26.24 2.32 -31.10
C THR A 282 27.59 2.44 -31.79
N VAL A 283 27.76 3.50 -32.60
CA VAL A 283 29.06 3.87 -33.18
C VAL A 283 29.99 4.36 -32.06
N LEU A 284 31.19 3.79 -31.97
CA LEU A 284 32.20 4.13 -30.97
C LEU A 284 33.00 5.39 -31.33
N SER A 285 33.30 5.55 -32.62
CA SER A 285 34.05 6.69 -33.16
C SER A 285 33.83 6.81 -34.65
N THR A 286 33.93 8.03 -35.18
CA THR A 286 33.95 8.33 -36.62
C THR A 286 35.33 8.69 -37.15
N ASP A 287 36.35 8.66 -36.29
CA ASP A 287 37.74 8.91 -36.67
C ASP A 287 38.35 7.69 -37.40
N PRO A 288 39.35 7.91 -38.26
CA PRO A 288 40.04 6.81 -38.96
C PRO A 288 40.78 5.86 -38.00
N THR A 289 41.08 6.30 -36.78
CA THR A 289 41.70 5.49 -35.72
C THR A 289 40.81 5.42 -34.49
N TYR A 290 40.96 4.36 -33.69
CA TYR A 290 40.23 4.18 -32.43
C TYR A 290 41.16 3.66 -31.32
N GLN A 291 41.15 4.30 -30.16
CA GLN A 291 41.92 3.86 -28.99
C GLN A 291 41.10 2.88 -28.15
N VAL A 292 41.66 1.70 -27.88
CA VAL A 292 41.12 0.74 -26.92
C VAL A 292 41.93 0.84 -25.63
N SER A 293 41.28 1.19 -24.52
CA SER A 293 41.91 1.23 -23.20
C SER A 293 41.58 -0.05 -22.41
N ALA A 294 42.60 -0.81 -22.05
CA ALA A 294 42.51 -2.12 -21.37
C ALA A 294 42.36 -2.03 -19.85
N THR A 295 41.44 -1.20 -19.34
CA THR A 295 41.26 -1.00 -17.89
C THR A 295 40.26 -1.98 -17.27
N THR A 296 39.37 -2.57 -18.08
CA THR A 296 38.39 -3.59 -17.67
C THR A 296 38.35 -4.73 -18.69
N LEU A 297 37.61 -5.79 -18.38
CA LEU A 297 37.34 -6.89 -19.33
C LEU A 297 36.57 -6.42 -20.57
N ASP A 298 35.94 -5.25 -20.54
CA ASP A 298 35.20 -4.68 -21.68
C ASP A 298 36.12 -4.24 -22.82
N ALA A 299 37.44 -4.28 -22.65
CA ALA A 299 38.37 -4.09 -23.76
C ALA A 299 38.48 -5.33 -24.67
N GLU A 300 38.17 -6.54 -24.17
CA GLU A 300 38.16 -7.74 -25.01
C GLU A 300 36.96 -7.72 -25.97
N GLY A 301 37.18 -8.19 -27.20
CA GLY A 301 36.11 -8.35 -28.20
C GLY A 301 36.55 -8.00 -29.62
N THR A 302 35.57 -8.05 -30.53
CA THR A 302 35.79 -7.76 -31.95
C THR A 302 35.42 -6.31 -32.27
N TYR A 303 36.38 -5.53 -32.74
CA TYR A 303 36.22 -4.14 -33.18
C TYR A 303 36.25 -4.07 -34.70
N THR A 304 35.26 -3.43 -35.30
CA THR A 304 35.12 -3.28 -36.75
C THR A 304 35.05 -1.80 -37.11
N CYS A 305 35.99 -1.34 -37.94
CA CYS A 305 35.88 -0.05 -38.63
C CYS A 305 35.26 -0.25 -39.99
N LYS A 306 34.21 0.51 -40.31
CA LYS A 306 33.64 0.60 -41.66
C LYS A 306 34.16 1.89 -42.31
N ALA A 307 35.02 1.76 -43.31
CA ALA A 307 35.49 2.87 -44.13
C ALA A 307 34.61 2.99 -45.39
N GLN A 308 34.21 4.21 -45.74
CA GLN A 308 33.31 4.50 -46.86
C GLN A 308 33.91 5.58 -47.77
N SER A 309 33.55 5.56 -49.05
CA SER A 309 34.05 6.49 -50.06
C SER A 309 32.91 6.97 -50.97
N SER A 310 32.90 8.25 -51.36
CA SER A 310 32.00 8.73 -52.40
C SER A 310 32.25 8.13 -53.79
N LEU A 311 33.41 7.46 -53.99
CA LEU A 311 33.74 6.77 -55.24
C LEU A 311 32.79 5.61 -55.57
N VAL A 312 32.19 4.99 -54.54
CA VAL A 312 31.35 3.79 -54.60
C VAL A 312 30.26 3.89 -53.54
N ALA A 313 29.03 4.18 -53.94
CA ALA A 313 27.92 4.35 -53.00
C ALA A 313 27.51 3.01 -52.34
N ASN A 314 26.99 3.06 -51.11
CA ASN A 314 26.46 1.89 -50.39
C ASN A 314 27.43 0.70 -50.26
N PHE A 315 28.73 0.98 -50.17
CA PHE A 315 29.80 -0.01 -50.08
C PHE A 315 30.83 0.42 -49.03
N ASP A 316 31.24 -0.52 -48.17
CA ASP A 316 32.24 -0.27 -47.13
C ASP A 316 33.43 -1.24 -47.19
N ILE A 317 34.62 -0.75 -46.82
CA ILE A 317 35.79 -1.58 -46.58
C ILE A 317 35.99 -1.68 -45.06
N ARG A 318 36.07 -2.91 -44.55
CA ARG A 318 36.10 -3.21 -43.13
C ARG A 318 37.51 -3.55 -42.64
N SER A 319 37.92 -2.90 -41.56
CA SER A 319 39.09 -3.30 -40.77
C SER A 319 38.60 -3.96 -39.48
N ILE A 320 38.94 -5.23 -39.27
CA ILE A 320 38.48 -6.00 -38.11
C ILE A 320 39.67 -6.37 -37.22
N TYR A 321 39.51 -6.05 -35.94
CA TYR A 321 40.47 -6.30 -34.88
C TYR A 321 39.83 -7.14 -33.77
N LYS A 322 40.47 -8.24 -33.38
CA LYS A 322 40.08 -9.03 -32.22
C LYS A 322 41.03 -8.73 -31.08
N ILE A 323 40.52 -8.16 -30.00
CA ILE A 323 41.30 -7.78 -28.83
C ILE A 323 41.17 -8.87 -27.75
N THR A 324 42.30 -9.34 -27.24
CA THR A 324 42.41 -10.25 -26.09
C THR A 324 43.30 -9.63 -25.02
N LEU A 325 43.04 -9.91 -23.74
CA LEU A 325 43.88 -9.43 -22.65
C LEU A 325 44.90 -10.49 -22.22
N ASP A 326 46.18 -10.10 -22.17
CA ASP A 326 47.24 -10.89 -21.52
C ASP A 326 47.14 -10.70 -20.00
N ILE A 327 46.24 -11.46 -19.38
CA ILE A 327 46.02 -11.47 -17.94
C ILE A 327 45.94 -12.91 -17.43
N THR A 328 46.44 -13.11 -16.21
CA THR A 328 46.29 -14.40 -15.52
C THR A 328 44.82 -14.69 -15.26
N ASP A 329 44.47 -15.98 -15.18
CA ASP A 329 43.12 -16.40 -14.81
C ASP A 329 42.64 -15.80 -13.48
N ARG A 330 43.56 -15.62 -12.51
CA ARG A 330 43.26 -14.98 -11.23
C ARG A 330 42.87 -13.51 -11.40
N GLN A 331 43.54 -12.78 -12.30
CA GLN A 331 43.18 -11.40 -12.63
C GLN A 331 41.84 -11.34 -13.36
N ARG A 332 41.57 -12.29 -14.26
CA ARG A 332 40.28 -12.41 -14.95
C ARG A 332 39.14 -12.62 -13.96
N ASP A 333 39.27 -13.58 -13.05
CA ASP A 333 38.28 -13.82 -12.00
C ASP A 333 38.11 -12.59 -11.09
N SER A 334 39.21 -11.91 -10.75
CA SER A 334 39.16 -10.67 -9.97
C SER A 334 38.37 -9.57 -10.66
N LEU A 335 38.62 -9.32 -11.94
CA LEU A 335 37.92 -8.27 -12.70
C LEU A 335 36.44 -8.60 -12.88
N ALA A 336 36.09 -9.88 -13.07
CA ALA A 336 34.71 -10.33 -13.14
C ALA A 336 33.97 -10.11 -11.81
N LEU A 337 34.59 -10.42 -10.68
CA LEU A 337 34.02 -10.13 -9.36
C LEU A 337 33.86 -8.62 -9.12
N VAL A 338 34.83 -7.79 -9.48
CA VAL A 338 34.69 -6.32 -9.41
C VAL A 338 33.49 -5.83 -10.23
N ALA A 339 33.30 -6.37 -11.44
CA ALA A 339 32.15 -6.02 -12.27
C ALA A 339 30.81 -6.44 -11.63
N ILE A 340 30.75 -7.63 -11.01
CA ILE A 340 29.57 -8.08 -10.24
C ILE A 340 29.30 -7.17 -9.04
N TYR A 341 30.35 -6.79 -8.30
CA TYR A 341 30.24 -5.85 -7.17
C TYR A 341 29.67 -4.50 -7.63
N ASN A 342 30.23 -3.91 -8.68
CA ASN A 342 29.79 -2.62 -9.18
C ASN A 342 28.36 -2.68 -9.75
N ALA A 343 28.03 -3.72 -10.51
CA ALA A 343 26.69 -3.88 -11.10
C ALA A 343 25.62 -4.19 -10.05
N GLY A 344 25.99 -4.87 -8.96
CA GLY A 344 25.12 -5.22 -7.84
C GLY A 344 25.02 -4.15 -6.75
N ASP A 345 25.43 -2.92 -7.04
CA ASP A 345 25.45 -1.80 -6.07
C ASP A 345 26.26 -2.12 -4.79
N GLY A 346 27.46 -2.67 -5.00
CA GLY A 346 28.37 -3.17 -3.97
C GLY A 346 28.68 -2.22 -2.84
N ALA A 347 28.65 -0.91 -3.10
CA ALA A 347 28.91 0.13 -2.10
C ALA A 347 27.84 0.13 -0.98
N ASN A 348 26.63 -0.35 -1.26
CA ASN A 348 25.51 -0.38 -0.33
C ASN A 348 25.33 -1.75 0.36
N TRP A 349 26.20 -2.72 0.07
CA TRP A 349 26.15 -4.03 0.70
C TRP A 349 26.40 -3.92 2.21
N THR A 350 25.57 -4.61 2.99
CA THR A 350 25.65 -4.64 4.46
C THR A 350 26.95 -5.26 4.99
N SER A 351 27.56 -6.14 4.20
CA SER A 351 28.83 -6.80 4.55
C SER A 351 29.60 -7.13 3.27
N ALA A 352 30.63 -6.36 2.95
CA ALA A 352 31.51 -6.59 1.79
C ALA A 352 32.98 -6.72 2.23
N THR A 353 33.24 -7.56 3.24
CA THR A 353 34.58 -7.68 3.83
C THR A 353 35.62 -8.04 2.77
N ASN A 354 36.72 -7.27 2.73
CA ASN A 354 37.85 -7.38 1.81
C ASN A 354 37.56 -7.12 0.32
N TRP A 355 36.31 -6.90 -0.08
CA TRP A 355 36.01 -6.49 -1.46
C TRP A 355 36.81 -5.21 -1.79
N LEU A 356 37.41 -5.18 -2.99
CA LEU A 356 38.27 -4.11 -3.51
C LEU A 356 39.56 -3.78 -2.71
N THR A 357 39.77 -4.41 -1.56
CA THR A 357 40.77 -3.99 -0.55
C THR A 357 41.75 -5.10 -0.18
N GLY A 358 41.34 -6.37 -0.30
CA GLY A 358 42.17 -7.56 -0.08
C GLY A 358 42.31 -8.43 -1.33
N PRO A 359 43.12 -9.51 -1.28
CA PRO A 359 43.21 -10.48 -2.36
C PRO A 359 41.88 -11.27 -2.52
N ILE A 360 41.54 -11.68 -3.74
CA ILE A 360 40.21 -12.23 -4.05
C ILE A 360 39.83 -13.52 -3.30
N ASP A 361 40.81 -14.26 -2.78
CA ASP A 361 40.61 -15.46 -1.97
C ASP A 361 40.26 -15.15 -0.49
N THR A 362 40.29 -13.87 -0.09
CA THR A 362 39.81 -13.40 1.21
C THR A 362 38.50 -12.63 1.13
N TRP A 363 37.94 -12.46 -0.08
CA TRP A 363 36.69 -11.75 -0.29
C TRP A 363 35.53 -12.55 0.30
N GLN A 364 34.71 -11.89 1.08
CA GLN A 364 33.52 -12.51 1.64
C GLN A 364 32.62 -13.03 0.50
N TYR A 365 32.03 -14.21 0.70
CA TYR A 365 31.17 -14.92 -0.27
C TYR A 365 31.88 -15.58 -1.45
N VAL A 366 33.21 -15.45 -1.57
CA VAL A 366 33.99 -16.06 -2.63
C VAL A 366 34.73 -17.28 -2.09
N THR A 367 34.58 -18.42 -2.76
CA THR A 367 35.41 -19.61 -2.52
C THR A 367 36.41 -19.76 -3.64
N PHE A 368 37.69 -19.84 -3.27
CA PHE A 368 38.80 -19.91 -4.20
C PHE A 368 39.54 -21.24 -4.07
N ALA A 369 39.68 -21.97 -5.17
CA ALA A 369 40.36 -23.27 -5.20
C ALA A 369 41.11 -23.46 -6.53
N ASN A 370 42.27 -24.14 -6.49
CA ASN A 370 43.11 -24.41 -7.66
C ASN A 370 43.49 -23.16 -8.48
N GLY A 371 43.59 -21.99 -7.82
CA GLY A 371 43.93 -20.74 -8.50
C GLY A 371 42.76 -20.02 -9.17
N ARG A 372 41.52 -20.49 -8.98
CA ARG A 372 40.29 -19.97 -9.61
C ARG A 372 39.15 -19.82 -8.60
N VAL A 373 38.18 -18.97 -8.92
CA VAL A 373 36.91 -18.87 -8.17
C VAL A 373 36.03 -20.07 -8.50
N THR A 374 35.58 -20.79 -7.48
CA THR A 374 34.81 -22.04 -7.61
C THR A 374 33.43 -21.99 -6.98
N GLU A 375 33.19 -21.11 -6.00
CA GLU A 375 31.85 -20.81 -5.50
C GLU A 375 31.69 -19.31 -5.26
N LEU A 376 30.49 -18.79 -5.53
CA LEU A 376 30.09 -17.41 -5.23
C LEU A 376 28.69 -17.44 -4.61
N THR A 377 28.58 -17.10 -3.33
CA THR A 377 27.34 -17.24 -2.53
C THR A 377 26.97 -15.95 -1.80
N ILE A 378 26.35 -15.01 -2.51
CA ILE A 378 26.04 -13.66 -2.02
C ILE A 378 24.69 -13.67 -1.28
N ASN A 379 24.67 -13.12 -0.07
CA ASN A 379 23.44 -12.86 0.70
C ASN A 379 23.49 -11.41 1.20
N GLN A 380 22.70 -10.53 0.57
CA GLN A 380 22.75 -9.08 0.76
C GLN A 380 21.37 -8.43 0.55
N ALA A 381 20.69 -8.08 1.64
CA ALA A 381 19.40 -7.37 1.63
C ALA A 381 19.41 -6.07 0.79
N ASN A 382 20.55 -5.39 0.78
CA ASN A 382 20.73 -4.11 0.09
C ASN A 382 21.38 -4.25 -1.29
N MET A 383 21.60 -5.47 -1.79
CA MET A 383 22.12 -5.64 -3.15
C MET A 383 21.08 -5.13 -4.16
N GLY A 384 21.47 -4.08 -4.88
CA GLY A 384 20.66 -3.42 -5.90
C GLY A 384 21.16 -3.73 -7.31
N GLY A 385 20.77 -2.89 -8.28
CA GLY A 385 21.32 -2.91 -9.64
C GLY A 385 20.94 -4.16 -10.45
N THR A 386 21.90 -4.75 -11.16
CA THR A 386 21.69 -5.88 -12.09
C THR A 386 22.80 -6.93 -11.99
N LEU A 387 22.55 -8.14 -12.48
CA LEU A 387 23.57 -9.18 -12.57
C LEU A 387 24.48 -8.94 -13.79
N SER A 388 25.77 -8.71 -13.55
CA SER A 388 26.75 -8.43 -14.62
C SER A 388 26.97 -9.62 -15.55
N PRO A 389 26.99 -9.44 -16.89
CA PRO A 389 27.42 -10.45 -17.86
C PRO A 389 28.84 -10.98 -17.63
N ALA A 390 29.68 -10.23 -16.92
CA ALA A 390 31.04 -10.65 -16.57
C ALA A 390 31.09 -11.93 -15.73
N ILE A 391 29.96 -12.35 -15.14
CA ILE A 391 29.85 -13.65 -14.45
C ILE A 391 30.31 -14.82 -15.33
N GLY A 392 30.09 -14.75 -16.65
CA GLY A 392 30.50 -15.79 -17.59
C GLY A 392 32.01 -16.03 -17.69
N GLN A 393 32.82 -15.15 -17.09
CA GLN A 393 34.28 -15.27 -17.03
C GLN A 393 34.75 -16.15 -15.86
N LEU A 394 33.89 -16.43 -14.87
CA LEU A 394 34.17 -17.35 -13.77
C LEU A 394 33.98 -18.80 -14.23
N THR A 395 34.80 -19.25 -15.17
CA THR A 395 34.61 -20.53 -15.88
C THR A 395 34.74 -21.78 -15.01
N GLU A 396 35.35 -21.66 -13.82
CA GLU A 396 35.49 -22.75 -12.85
C GLU A 396 34.39 -22.76 -11.77
N LEU A 397 33.38 -21.90 -11.90
CA LEU A 397 32.29 -21.81 -10.93
C LEU A 397 31.46 -23.12 -10.91
N THR A 398 31.34 -23.72 -9.74
CA THR A 398 30.57 -24.95 -9.48
C THR A 398 29.28 -24.67 -8.69
N ARG A 399 29.24 -23.55 -7.96
CA ARG A 399 28.10 -23.09 -7.19
C ARG A 399 27.95 -21.58 -7.33
N PHE A 400 26.75 -21.13 -7.72
CA PHE A 400 26.40 -19.71 -7.77
C PHE A 400 25.09 -19.48 -7.05
N GLU A 401 25.12 -18.66 -6.00
CA GLU A 401 23.97 -18.41 -5.13
C GLU A 401 23.84 -16.91 -4.85
N ILE A 402 22.66 -16.37 -5.13
CA ILE A 402 22.20 -15.05 -4.68
C ILE A 402 20.86 -15.24 -3.97
N GLN A 403 20.74 -14.69 -2.78
CA GLN A 403 19.47 -14.69 -2.05
C GLN A 403 19.22 -13.41 -1.26
N ASP A 404 17.94 -13.18 -0.97
CA ASP A 404 17.45 -12.10 -0.11
C ASP A 404 17.88 -10.72 -0.64
N ALA A 405 17.75 -10.47 -1.95
CA ALA A 405 18.18 -9.25 -2.62
C ALA A 405 17.03 -8.64 -3.46
N PRO A 406 15.97 -8.10 -2.83
CA PRO A 406 14.77 -7.64 -3.52
C PRO A 406 15.01 -6.49 -4.51
N ASN A 407 16.08 -5.72 -4.31
CA ASN A 407 16.45 -4.60 -5.19
C ASN A 407 17.34 -5.01 -6.37
N LEU A 408 17.79 -6.27 -6.45
CA LEU A 408 18.51 -6.79 -7.61
C LEU A 408 17.52 -7.06 -8.73
N THR A 409 17.59 -6.27 -9.80
CA THR A 409 16.63 -6.28 -10.92
C THR A 409 17.33 -6.64 -12.24
N GLY A 410 16.60 -6.53 -13.36
CA GLY A 410 17.10 -6.85 -14.70
C GLY A 410 17.10 -8.35 -15.03
N PRO A 411 17.49 -8.71 -16.27
CA PRO A 411 17.48 -10.09 -16.77
C PRO A 411 18.64 -10.93 -16.24
N VAL A 412 18.46 -12.26 -16.28
CA VAL A 412 19.57 -13.21 -16.17
C VAL A 412 20.43 -13.07 -17.43
N PRO A 413 21.73 -12.75 -17.34
CA PRO A 413 22.60 -12.62 -18.51
C PRO A 413 22.86 -14.01 -19.13
N ALA A 414 22.81 -14.10 -20.46
CA ALA A 414 23.03 -15.36 -21.18
C ALA A 414 24.47 -15.90 -20.97
N GLU A 415 25.42 -14.99 -20.70
CA GLU A 415 26.81 -15.28 -20.39
C GLU A 415 26.96 -16.13 -19.12
N LEU A 416 25.96 -16.17 -18.23
CA LEU A 416 25.95 -17.10 -17.09
C LEU A 416 26.13 -18.56 -17.53
N TRP A 417 25.65 -18.91 -18.73
CA TRP A 417 25.77 -20.26 -19.28
C TRP A 417 27.18 -20.61 -19.77
N ASN A 418 28.11 -19.66 -19.79
CA ASN A 418 29.53 -19.94 -20.03
C ASN A 418 30.18 -20.64 -18.82
N CYS A 419 29.58 -20.53 -17.62
CA CYS A 419 30.00 -21.24 -16.41
C CYS A 419 29.51 -22.69 -16.42
N THR A 420 29.94 -23.48 -17.40
CA THR A 420 29.44 -24.85 -17.70
C THR A 420 29.60 -25.87 -16.57
N LYS A 421 30.41 -25.56 -15.54
CA LYS A 421 30.68 -26.39 -14.37
C LYS A 421 29.68 -26.18 -13.21
N ILE A 422 28.78 -25.21 -13.30
CA ILE A 422 27.80 -24.94 -12.24
C ILE A 422 26.91 -26.19 -12.06
N GLY A 423 26.97 -26.75 -10.85
CA GLY A 423 26.07 -27.81 -10.40
C GLY A 423 24.83 -27.28 -9.70
N ARG A 424 24.99 -26.22 -8.90
CA ARG A 424 23.91 -25.58 -8.16
C ARG A 424 23.84 -24.09 -8.49
N LEU A 425 22.71 -23.70 -9.09
CA LEU A 425 22.38 -22.32 -9.39
C LEU A 425 21.17 -21.90 -8.56
N GLN A 426 21.36 -20.90 -7.70
CA GLN A 426 20.26 -20.27 -6.97
C GLN A 426 20.27 -18.76 -7.15
N ILE A 427 19.16 -18.19 -7.60
CA ILE A 427 18.90 -16.76 -7.56
C ILE A 427 17.45 -16.60 -7.09
N LYS A 428 17.24 -16.41 -5.80
CA LYS A 428 15.90 -16.46 -5.17
C LYS A 428 15.65 -15.23 -4.29
N PHE A 429 14.38 -14.87 -4.10
CA PHE A 429 13.99 -13.68 -3.34
C PHE A 429 14.63 -12.40 -3.90
N THR A 430 14.51 -12.20 -5.21
CA THR A 430 15.10 -11.06 -5.93
C THR A 430 14.10 -10.34 -6.83
N GLY A 431 14.41 -9.09 -7.16
CA GLY A 431 13.67 -8.26 -8.11
C GLY A 431 13.91 -8.60 -9.59
N MET A 432 14.55 -9.74 -9.91
CA MET A 432 14.99 -10.04 -11.27
C MET A 432 13.80 -10.27 -12.22
N THR A 433 13.90 -9.74 -13.44
CA THR A 433 12.83 -9.70 -14.45
C THR A 433 13.33 -10.28 -15.78
N GLY A 434 12.51 -10.29 -16.82
CA GLY A 434 12.92 -10.81 -18.14
C GLY A 434 12.73 -12.32 -18.27
N GLN A 435 13.19 -12.87 -19.40
CA GLN A 435 13.05 -14.29 -19.71
C GLN A 435 14.31 -15.06 -19.36
N LEU A 436 14.18 -16.34 -19.03
CA LEU A 436 15.33 -17.21 -18.84
C LEU A 436 16.01 -17.47 -20.21
N PRO A 437 17.29 -17.10 -20.41
CA PRO A 437 17.94 -17.27 -21.71
C PRO A 437 18.12 -18.75 -22.04
N SER A 438 17.72 -19.18 -23.24
CA SER A 438 17.88 -20.58 -23.70
C SER A 438 19.26 -20.84 -24.32
N ALA A 439 19.82 -19.84 -25.02
CA ALA A 439 21.07 -19.97 -25.76
C ALA A 439 22.25 -20.30 -24.84
N GLY A 440 22.82 -21.50 -24.98
CA GLY A 440 23.95 -21.96 -24.17
C GLY A 440 23.56 -22.80 -22.95
N LEU A 441 22.29 -22.80 -22.53
CA LEU A 441 21.83 -23.56 -21.35
C LEU A 441 22.05 -25.08 -21.52
N ALA A 442 21.94 -25.60 -22.75
CA ALA A 442 22.22 -27.00 -23.06
C ALA A 442 23.66 -27.45 -22.73
N ASN A 443 24.61 -26.51 -22.59
CA ASN A 443 26.00 -26.80 -22.24
C ASN A 443 26.20 -27.03 -20.73
N MET A 444 25.19 -26.75 -19.90
CA MET A 444 25.25 -26.83 -18.43
C MET A 444 25.11 -28.29 -17.92
N THR A 445 25.94 -29.18 -18.43
CA THR A 445 25.85 -30.64 -18.21
C THR A 445 26.02 -31.09 -16.76
N SER A 446 26.59 -30.24 -15.89
CA SER A 446 26.79 -30.52 -14.47
C SER A 446 25.62 -30.06 -13.58
N MET A 447 24.68 -29.27 -14.11
CA MET A 447 23.63 -28.62 -13.33
C MET A 447 22.61 -29.64 -12.80
N TYR A 448 22.56 -29.78 -11.47
CA TYR A 448 21.62 -30.65 -10.77
C TYR A 448 20.53 -29.86 -10.03
N GLU A 449 20.71 -28.56 -9.81
CA GLU A 449 19.73 -27.69 -9.14
C GLU A 449 19.66 -26.33 -9.82
N ILE A 450 18.46 -25.94 -10.26
CA ILE A 450 18.10 -24.61 -10.76
C ILE A 450 17.01 -24.03 -9.84
N ASN A 451 17.28 -22.85 -9.28
CA ASN A 451 16.36 -22.21 -8.34
C ASN A 451 16.22 -20.72 -8.64
N PHE A 452 15.02 -20.34 -9.07
CA PHE A 452 14.56 -18.99 -9.34
C PHE A 452 13.31 -18.62 -8.53
N GLN A 453 13.16 -19.22 -7.34
CA GLN A 453 12.04 -18.98 -6.44
C GLN A 453 11.86 -17.48 -6.13
N GLN A 454 10.61 -17.01 -6.15
CA GLN A 454 10.24 -15.67 -5.72
C GLN A 454 11.09 -14.60 -6.44
N THR A 455 11.11 -14.72 -7.77
CA THR A 455 11.67 -13.74 -8.70
C THR A 455 10.57 -13.23 -9.63
N TYR A 456 10.78 -12.12 -10.33
CA TYR A 456 9.83 -11.61 -11.32
C TYR A 456 10.12 -12.09 -12.75
N LEU A 457 10.88 -13.20 -12.89
CA LEU A 457 11.18 -13.80 -14.19
C LEU A 457 9.90 -14.28 -14.87
N GLY A 458 9.79 -14.05 -16.18
CA GLY A 458 8.64 -14.42 -16.97
C GLY A 458 8.98 -15.02 -18.32
N GLY A 459 8.00 -15.03 -19.23
CA GLY A 459 8.10 -15.77 -20.49
C GLY A 459 8.01 -17.28 -20.29
N THR A 460 8.30 -18.04 -21.35
CA THR A 460 8.21 -19.50 -21.33
C THR A 460 9.41 -20.12 -20.64
N ILE A 461 9.19 -21.24 -19.93
CA ILE A 461 10.30 -22.08 -19.46
C ILE A 461 10.97 -22.71 -20.69
N PRO A 462 12.30 -22.54 -20.92
CA PRO A 462 12.99 -23.14 -22.06
C PRO A 462 12.98 -24.68 -22.03
N GLU A 463 12.90 -25.32 -23.20
CA GLU A 463 12.97 -26.78 -23.33
C GLU A 463 14.28 -27.34 -22.77
N GLU A 464 15.36 -26.57 -22.91
CA GLU A 464 16.71 -26.91 -22.48
C GLU A 464 16.81 -27.16 -20.97
N VAL A 465 16.00 -26.49 -20.13
CA VAL A 465 15.98 -26.69 -18.67
C VAL A 465 15.75 -28.16 -18.35
N PHE A 466 14.77 -28.79 -18.98
CA PHE A 466 14.43 -30.19 -18.72
C PHE A 466 15.22 -31.20 -19.55
N ASN A 467 16.05 -30.72 -20.50
CA ASN A 467 17.02 -31.54 -21.21
C ASN A 467 18.37 -31.65 -20.49
N LEU A 468 18.55 -30.93 -19.38
CA LEU A 468 19.77 -31.00 -18.57
C LEU A 468 19.97 -32.41 -17.99
N PRO A 469 21.09 -33.10 -18.30
CA PRO A 469 21.25 -34.52 -18.02
C PRO A 469 21.37 -34.85 -16.53
N ALA A 470 21.77 -33.88 -15.71
CA ALA A 470 21.99 -34.05 -14.27
C ALA A 470 20.88 -33.43 -13.39
N LEU A 471 19.83 -32.84 -13.99
CA LEU A 471 18.84 -32.06 -13.25
C LEU A 471 18.04 -32.91 -12.26
N LYS A 472 18.09 -32.51 -10.99
CA LYS A 472 17.36 -33.13 -9.88
C LYS A 472 16.32 -32.20 -9.26
N LYS A 473 16.53 -30.89 -9.29
CA LYS A 473 15.65 -29.94 -8.61
C LYS A 473 15.43 -28.70 -9.46
N ALA A 474 14.16 -28.41 -9.74
CA ALA A 474 13.72 -27.20 -10.39
C ALA A 474 12.75 -26.45 -9.49
N TYR A 475 13.16 -25.28 -9.03
CA TYR A 475 12.33 -24.35 -8.26
C TYR A 475 12.12 -23.09 -9.10
N LEU A 476 10.99 -23.01 -9.78
CA LEU A 476 10.65 -21.90 -10.67
C LEU A 476 9.33 -21.25 -10.22
N HIS A 477 8.99 -21.38 -8.94
CA HIS A 477 7.71 -20.96 -8.34
C HIS A 477 7.74 -19.53 -7.80
N GLU A 478 6.55 -18.95 -7.60
CA GLU A 478 6.36 -17.56 -7.18
C GLU A 478 7.02 -16.59 -8.16
N SER A 479 6.74 -16.78 -9.45
CA SER A 479 7.31 -16.02 -10.56
C SER A 479 6.25 -15.67 -11.60
N ASN A 480 6.66 -15.12 -12.75
CA ASN A 480 5.80 -14.69 -13.84
C ASN A 480 5.92 -15.60 -15.08
N PHE A 481 6.33 -16.86 -14.95
CA PHE A 481 6.47 -17.77 -16.10
C PHE A 481 5.12 -18.03 -16.77
N THR A 482 5.08 -17.94 -18.09
CA THR A 482 3.90 -18.10 -18.93
C THR A 482 4.03 -19.30 -19.87
N GLY A 483 2.95 -19.63 -20.59
CA GLY A 483 2.93 -20.71 -21.57
C GLY A 483 2.85 -22.10 -20.93
N THR A 484 3.16 -23.13 -21.70
CA THR A 484 3.08 -24.52 -21.25
C THR A 484 4.35 -24.97 -20.54
N VAL A 485 4.23 -25.92 -19.62
CA VAL A 485 5.40 -26.69 -19.17
C VAL A 485 5.92 -27.51 -20.38
N PRO A 486 7.19 -27.32 -20.81
CA PRO A 486 7.71 -27.97 -22.00
C PRO A 486 7.63 -29.50 -21.94
N ALA A 487 7.31 -30.14 -23.07
CA ALA A 487 7.22 -31.61 -23.15
C ALA A 487 8.56 -32.32 -22.86
N SER A 488 9.68 -31.60 -22.97
CA SER A 488 11.01 -32.08 -22.57
C SER A 488 11.12 -32.41 -21.08
N ILE A 489 10.15 -32.03 -20.24
CA ILE A 489 10.03 -32.53 -18.86
C ILE A 489 10.06 -34.07 -18.78
N ALA A 490 9.62 -34.78 -19.82
CA ALA A 490 9.74 -36.24 -19.91
C ALA A 490 11.20 -36.74 -19.95
N ASN A 491 12.15 -35.90 -20.36
CA ASN A 491 13.58 -36.22 -20.41
C ASN A 491 14.26 -36.07 -19.03
N ALA A 492 13.64 -35.32 -18.10
CA ALA A 492 14.16 -35.06 -16.75
C ALA A 492 13.96 -36.26 -15.80
N THR A 493 14.49 -37.43 -16.18
CA THR A 493 14.28 -38.70 -15.47
C THR A 493 14.92 -38.79 -14.07
N GLN A 494 15.79 -37.84 -13.72
CA GLN A 494 16.47 -37.73 -12.43
C GLN A 494 15.80 -36.75 -11.47
N LEU A 495 14.68 -36.13 -11.88
CA LEU A 495 14.02 -35.10 -11.10
C LEU A 495 13.55 -35.64 -9.74
N GLU A 496 13.72 -34.85 -8.70
CA GLU A 496 13.33 -35.12 -7.32
C GLU A 496 12.40 -34.02 -6.79
N ARG A 497 12.51 -32.80 -7.33
CA ARG A 497 11.68 -31.65 -6.91
C ARG A 497 11.32 -30.79 -8.11
N LEU A 498 10.04 -30.51 -8.28
CA LEU A 498 9.51 -29.64 -9.32
C LEU A 498 8.49 -28.68 -8.73
N TYR A 499 8.92 -27.46 -8.43
CA TYR A 499 8.06 -26.43 -7.86
C TYR A 499 7.80 -25.38 -8.92
N LEU A 500 6.56 -25.31 -9.38
CA LEU A 500 6.08 -24.39 -10.41
C LEU A 500 4.89 -23.54 -9.92
N GLN A 501 4.50 -23.66 -8.66
CA GLN A 501 3.34 -22.97 -8.10
C GLN A 501 3.45 -21.44 -8.20
N SER A 502 2.32 -20.74 -8.15
CA SER A 502 2.22 -19.28 -8.21
C SER A 502 2.95 -18.71 -9.43
N ASN A 503 2.52 -19.12 -10.62
CA ASN A 503 3.00 -18.64 -11.92
C ASN A 503 1.80 -18.41 -12.85
N LYS A 504 2.08 -18.20 -14.15
CA LYS A 504 1.08 -18.01 -15.21
C LYS A 504 1.09 -19.15 -16.23
N LEU A 505 1.41 -20.37 -15.79
CA LEU A 505 1.52 -21.53 -16.68
C LEU A 505 0.14 -22.07 -17.06
N VAL A 506 0.02 -22.54 -18.29
CA VAL A 506 -1.21 -23.12 -18.88
C VAL A 506 -0.97 -24.54 -19.39
N GLY A 507 -2.04 -25.29 -19.60
CA GLY A 507 -2.00 -26.61 -20.23
C GLY A 507 -1.75 -26.58 -21.75
N PRO A 508 -1.48 -27.74 -22.38
CA PRO A 508 -1.50 -29.08 -21.78
C PRO A 508 -0.29 -29.37 -20.89
N LEU A 509 -0.53 -30.03 -19.75
CA LEU A 509 0.54 -30.50 -18.87
C LEU A 509 0.89 -31.97 -19.19
N THR A 510 2.12 -32.22 -19.63
CA THR A 510 2.60 -33.58 -19.91
C THR A 510 2.89 -34.30 -18.61
N PHE A 511 2.18 -35.40 -18.33
CA PHE A 511 2.45 -36.23 -17.16
C PHE A 511 3.80 -36.95 -17.28
N VAL A 512 4.60 -36.83 -16.23
CA VAL A 512 5.89 -37.51 -16.10
C VAL A 512 5.87 -38.30 -14.80
N ASP A 513 6.03 -39.61 -14.94
CA ASP A 513 6.27 -40.50 -13.81
C ASP A 513 7.68 -40.27 -13.27
N ILE A 514 7.78 -39.38 -12.28
CA ILE A 514 9.03 -39.12 -11.59
C ILE A 514 9.34 -40.35 -10.74
N LYS A 515 10.22 -41.21 -11.27
CA LYS A 515 10.56 -42.55 -10.72
C LYS A 515 11.16 -42.54 -9.30
N ASN A 516 11.35 -41.37 -8.70
CA ASN A 516 11.84 -41.21 -7.35
C ASN A 516 10.67 -41.13 -6.37
N THR A 517 10.59 -42.07 -5.42
CA THR A 517 9.48 -42.13 -4.46
C THR A 517 9.50 -41.01 -3.41
N ALA A 518 10.55 -40.18 -3.37
CA ALA A 518 10.63 -38.96 -2.57
C ALA A 518 10.33 -37.70 -3.39
N ALA A 519 9.93 -37.86 -4.66
CA ALA A 519 9.63 -36.75 -5.54
C ALA A 519 8.52 -35.87 -4.96
N LYS A 520 8.66 -34.55 -5.11
CA LYS A 520 7.63 -33.58 -4.77
C LYS A 520 7.38 -32.65 -5.94
N VAL A 521 6.14 -32.58 -6.38
CA VAL A 521 5.69 -31.65 -7.42
C VAL A 521 4.64 -30.70 -6.85
N GLN A 522 4.76 -29.42 -7.19
CA GLN A 522 3.87 -28.33 -6.78
C GLN A 522 3.51 -27.51 -8.02
N LEU A 523 2.22 -27.39 -8.33
CA LEU A 523 1.72 -26.83 -9.60
C LEU A 523 0.71 -25.69 -9.39
N THR A 524 0.53 -25.23 -8.16
CA THR A 524 -0.72 -24.64 -7.70
C THR A 524 -0.71 -23.14 -7.94
N GLY A 525 -1.85 -22.45 -7.98
CA GLY A 525 -1.88 -21.02 -8.35
C GLY A 525 -1.35 -20.71 -9.76
N ASN A 526 -1.53 -21.62 -10.72
CA ASN A 526 -1.32 -21.43 -12.15
C ASN A 526 -2.68 -21.36 -12.89
N PHE A 527 -2.69 -21.54 -14.21
CA PHE A 527 -3.90 -21.57 -15.05
C PHE A 527 -4.15 -22.96 -15.67
N PHE A 528 -3.80 -24.03 -14.95
CA PHE A 528 -4.08 -25.40 -15.39
C PHE A 528 -5.57 -25.77 -15.24
N THR A 529 -6.11 -26.51 -16.19
CA THR A 529 -7.48 -27.03 -16.13
C THR A 529 -7.59 -28.27 -15.24
N PHE A 530 -8.81 -28.68 -14.88
CA PHE A 530 -9.04 -29.94 -14.14
C PHE A 530 -8.45 -31.15 -14.88
N ALA A 531 -8.51 -31.16 -16.21
CA ALA A 531 -7.97 -32.24 -17.02
C ALA A 531 -6.42 -32.30 -16.98
N ASP A 532 -5.76 -31.13 -16.97
CA ASP A 532 -4.29 -31.03 -16.93
C ASP A 532 -3.71 -31.60 -15.64
N VAL A 533 -4.31 -31.25 -14.49
CA VAL A 533 -3.80 -31.67 -13.18
C VAL A 533 -4.25 -33.08 -12.79
N LYS A 534 -5.22 -33.66 -13.50
CA LYS A 534 -5.87 -34.93 -13.11
C LYS A 534 -4.89 -36.06 -12.82
N GLN A 535 -3.98 -36.35 -13.76
CA GLN A 535 -3.05 -37.48 -13.61
C GLN A 535 -2.06 -37.28 -12.46
N TYR A 536 -1.65 -36.04 -12.23
CA TYR A 536 -0.80 -35.66 -11.10
C TYR A 536 -1.55 -35.79 -9.77
N HIS A 537 -2.80 -35.34 -9.72
CA HIS A 537 -3.67 -35.43 -8.55
C HIS A 537 -4.00 -36.88 -8.15
N ASP A 538 -4.38 -37.72 -9.12
CA ASP A 538 -4.74 -39.12 -8.86
C ASP A 538 -3.56 -39.96 -8.35
N SER A 539 -2.32 -39.52 -8.60
CA SER A 539 -1.09 -40.24 -8.26
C SER A 539 -0.58 -39.95 -6.83
N ALA A 540 -1.49 -39.65 -5.90
CA ALA A 540 -1.35 -39.04 -4.55
C ALA A 540 -0.26 -39.53 -3.57
N ALA A 541 0.60 -40.48 -3.94
CA ALA A 541 1.76 -40.89 -3.12
C ALA A 541 2.95 -39.90 -3.17
N TYR A 542 3.03 -39.04 -4.19
CA TYR A 542 4.20 -38.15 -4.45
C TYR A 542 3.84 -36.66 -4.59
N TYR A 543 2.55 -36.34 -4.49
CA TYR A 543 2.03 -35.02 -4.79
C TYR A 543 1.32 -34.48 -3.56
N THR A 544 2.00 -33.61 -2.80
CA THR A 544 1.38 -32.90 -1.70
C THR A 544 0.52 -31.78 -2.27
N PHE A 545 -0.73 -32.09 -2.61
CA PHE A 545 -1.75 -31.08 -2.84
C PHE A 545 -2.34 -30.70 -1.48
N SER A 546 -1.84 -29.65 -0.83
CA SER A 546 -2.41 -29.18 0.44
C SER A 546 -2.82 -27.72 0.29
N ASP A 547 -4.14 -27.48 0.37
CA ASP A 547 -4.85 -26.18 0.24
C ASP A 547 -4.90 -25.55 -1.17
N ASP A 548 -4.81 -26.39 -2.19
CA ASP A 548 -4.42 -25.98 -3.54
C ASP A 548 -5.57 -25.73 -4.52
N TYR A 549 -5.51 -24.55 -5.14
CA TYR A 549 -6.40 -24.12 -6.20
C TYR A 549 -5.61 -23.70 -7.44
N GLN A 550 -6.26 -23.64 -8.59
CA GLN A 550 -5.75 -22.95 -9.79
C GLN A 550 -6.55 -21.68 -10.02
N TYR A 551 -6.09 -20.81 -10.89
CA TYR A 551 -6.88 -19.72 -11.40
C TYR A 551 -7.51 -20.10 -12.75
N ALA A 552 -8.74 -19.68 -12.99
CA ALA A 552 -9.37 -19.83 -14.30
C ALA A 552 -8.78 -18.84 -15.32
N LYS A 553 -8.38 -17.65 -14.84
CA LYS A 553 -7.86 -16.52 -15.62
C LYS A 553 -7.16 -15.53 -14.68
N GLU A 554 -6.34 -14.64 -15.25
CA GLU A 554 -5.71 -13.57 -14.46
C GLU A 554 -6.77 -12.77 -13.69
N LYS A 555 -6.41 -12.32 -12.49
CA LYS A 555 -7.28 -11.49 -11.64
C LYS A 555 -7.82 -10.31 -12.45
N VAL A 556 -9.14 -10.17 -12.46
CA VAL A 556 -9.82 -9.08 -13.18
C VAL A 556 -10.00 -7.92 -12.21
N VAL A 557 -9.38 -6.78 -12.49
CA VAL A 557 -9.64 -5.52 -11.77
C VAL A 557 -10.58 -4.69 -12.64
N ALA A 558 -11.78 -4.38 -12.13
CA ALA A 558 -12.78 -3.60 -12.85
C ALA A 558 -13.16 -2.35 -12.07
N ILE A 559 -13.03 -1.20 -12.74
CA ILE A 559 -13.48 0.09 -12.24
C ILE A 559 -14.82 0.40 -12.91
N LEU A 560 -15.89 0.46 -12.13
CA LEU A 560 -17.28 0.49 -12.61
C LEU A 560 -17.93 1.84 -12.29
N ALA A 561 -18.89 2.25 -13.10
CA ALA A 561 -19.72 3.41 -12.78
C ALA A 561 -20.77 3.02 -11.74
N GLU A 562 -21.15 3.96 -10.88
CA GLU A 562 -22.27 3.75 -9.95
C GLU A 562 -23.56 3.47 -10.72
N GLY A 563 -24.32 2.48 -10.25
CA GLY A 563 -25.55 1.96 -10.84
C GLY A 563 -25.38 1.21 -12.15
N SER A 564 -24.15 0.85 -12.52
CA SER A 564 -23.91 -0.03 -13.67
C SER A 564 -24.17 -1.50 -13.33
N GLU A 565 -24.60 -2.27 -14.32
CA GLU A 565 -24.67 -3.73 -14.22
C GLU A 565 -23.32 -4.35 -14.59
N TYR A 566 -22.85 -5.32 -13.80
CA TYR A 566 -21.66 -6.10 -14.09
C TYR A 566 -21.87 -7.59 -13.83
N THR A 567 -21.52 -8.43 -14.81
CA THR A 567 -21.63 -9.89 -14.70
C THR A 567 -20.26 -10.52 -14.47
N LEU A 568 -20.12 -11.17 -13.32
CA LEU A 568 -18.96 -11.97 -12.94
C LEU A 568 -19.15 -13.40 -13.46
N THR A 569 -18.11 -13.95 -14.09
CA THR A 569 -18.14 -15.31 -14.66
C THR A 569 -17.12 -16.19 -13.94
N GLY A 570 -17.62 -17.29 -13.37
CA GLY A 570 -16.83 -18.30 -12.66
C GLY A 570 -16.33 -19.42 -13.56
N THR A 571 -16.64 -19.36 -14.87
CA THR A 571 -16.38 -20.42 -15.85
C THR A 571 -14.95 -20.91 -15.78
N ALA A 572 -14.81 -22.19 -15.42
CA ALA A 572 -13.57 -22.93 -15.42
C ALA A 572 -13.75 -24.17 -16.30
N THR A 573 -12.78 -24.46 -17.17
CA THR A 573 -12.84 -25.61 -18.10
C THR A 573 -12.96 -26.92 -17.33
N GLY A 574 -14.12 -27.58 -17.41
CA GLY A 574 -14.42 -28.82 -16.70
C GLY A 574 -15.05 -28.64 -15.31
N GLY A 575 -15.40 -27.40 -14.92
CA GLY A 575 -16.17 -27.11 -13.71
C GLY A 575 -17.61 -27.60 -13.79
N GLU A 576 -18.14 -28.05 -12.66
CA GLU A 576 -19.48 -28.65 -12.53
C GLU A 576 -20.29 -28.03 -11.38
N ALA A 577 -19.63 -27.46 -10.37
CA ALA A 577 -20.25 -26.76 -9.25
C ALA A 577 -19.50 -25.46 -8.94
N TYR A 578 -20.22 -24.42 -8.52
CA TYR A 578 -19.67 -23.07 -8.32
C TYR A 578 -20.12 -22.49 -6.98
N ALA A 579 -19.27 -21.65 -6.38
CA ALA A 579 -19.58 -20.93 -5.16
C ALA A 579 -18.86 -19.58 -5.17
N TRP A 580 -19.63 -18.49 -5.17
CA TRP A 580 -19.14 -17.12 -5.10
C TRP A 580 -19.01 -16.65 -3.67
N PHE A 581 -17.88 -16.03 -3.35
CA PHE A 581 -17.61 -15.40 -2.07
C PHE A 581 -17.26 -13.94 -2.33
N LYS A 582 -17.77 -13.06 -1.47
CA LYS A 582 -17.37 -11.66 -1.43
C LYS A 582 -16.44 -11.46 -0.23
N ASP A 583 -15.29 -10.87 -0.49
CA ASP A 583 -14.21 -10.63 0.45
C ASP A 583 -13.82 -11.92 1.21
N GLU A 584 -13.53 -11.82 2.51
CA GLU A 584 -13.16 -12.96 3.36
C GLU A 584 -14.38 -13.73 3.91
N ALA A 585 -15.56 -13.60 3.29
CA ALA A 585 -16.77 -14.26 3.76
C ALA A 585 -16.63 -15.80 3.70
N THR A 586 -17.09 -16.47 4.77
CA THR A 586 -17.05 -17.94 4.89
C THR A 586 -18.23 -18.63 4.20
N ALA A 587 -19.33 -17.91 3.99
CA ALA A 587 -20.53 -18.41 3.31
C ALA A 587 -20.60 -17.88 1.86
N PRO A 588 -21.01 -18.71 0.90
CA PRO A 588 -21.15 -18.26 -0.48
C PRO A 588 -22.37 -17.35 -0.64
N ILE A 589 -22.22 -16.26 -1.40
CA ILE A 589 -23.29 -15.32 -1.77
C ILE A 589 -24.11 -15.81 -2.97
N SER A 590 -23.55 -16.71 -3.77
CA SER A 590 -24.23 -17.38 -4.87
C SER A 590 -23.58 -18.73 -5.17
N THR A 591 -24.35 -19.68 -5.69
CA THR A 591 -23.86 -20.98 -6.18
C THR A 591 -23.99 -21.14 -7.70
N ASP A 592 -24.45 -20.08 -8.38
CA ASP A 592 -24.55 -20.07 -9.84
C ASP A 592 -23.17 -19.87 -10.47
N GLU A 593 -23.00 -20.34 -11.71
CA GLU A 593 -21.75 -20.13 -12.48
C GLU A 593 -21.47 -18.63 -12.69
N THR A 594 -22.51 -17.82 -12.80
CA THR A 594 -22.44 -16.37 -12.99
C THR A 594 -23.06 -15.63 -11.81
N LEU A 595 -22.45 -14.52 -11.41
CA LEU A 595 -23.01 -13.59 -10.43
C LEU A 595 -23.25 -12.24 -11.11
N VAL A 596 -24.50 -11.78 -11.13
CA VAL A 596 -24.89 -10.50 -11.73
C VAL A 596 -25.06 -9.48 -10.61
N ILE A 597 -24.31 -8.37 -10.69
CA ILE A 597 -24.53 -7.18 -9.86
C ILE A 597 -25.30 -6.19 -10.72
N SER A 598 -26.58 -5.94 -10.42
CA SER A 598 -27.48 -5.18 -11.29
C SER A 598 -27.44 -3.66 -11.08
N ASP A 599 -26.98 -3.19 -9.93
CA ASP A 599 -26.95 -1.77 -9.54
C ASP A 599 -25.71 -1.52 -8.67
N PHE A 600 -24.53 -1.48 -9.30
CA PHE A 600 -23.25 -1.45 -8.59
C PHE A 600 -23.09 -0.19 -7.72
N SER A 601 -22.91 -0.40 -6.42
CA SER A 601 -22.84 0.64 -5.39
C SER A 601 -21.58 0.51 -4.52
N PHE A 602 -21.40 1.39 -3.53
CA PHE A 602 -20.29 1.29 -2.57
C PHE A 602 -20.32 -0.03 -1.80
N ASP A 603 -21.50 -0.55 -1.50
CA ASP A 603 -21.69 -1.84 -0.81
C ASP A 603 -21.31 -3.04 -1.68
N ASP A 604 -21.11 -2.85 -2.99
CA ASP A 604 -20.72 -3.88 -3.95
C ASP A 604 -19.21 -3.88 -4.25
N GLU A 605 -18.45 -2.87 -3.82
CA GLU A 605 -16.99 -2.87 -3.92
C GLU A 605 -16.37 -4.04 -3.14
N GLY A 606 -15.22 -4.52 -3.58
CA GLY A 606 -14.49 -5.59 -2.90
C GLY A 606 -13.97 -6.68 -3.82
N THR A 607 -13.46 -7.75 -3.22
CA THR A 607 -12.90 -8.90 -3.94
C THR A 607 -13.93 -10.02 -4.04
N TYR A 608 -14.25 -10.44 -5.26
CA TYR A 608 -15.14 -11.57 -5.51
C TYR A 608 -14.34 -12.78 -5.96
N VAL A 609 -14.54 -13.92 -5.29
CA VAL A 609 -13.89 -15.19 -5.61
C VAL A 609 -14.94 -16.23 -5.93
N CYS A 610 -14.98 -16.72 -7.17
CA CYS A 610 -15.73 -17.92 -7.51
C CYS A 610 -14.82 -19.14 -7.35
N LYS A 611 -15.24 -20.13 -6.56
CA LYS A 611 -14.59 -21.44 -6.49
C LYS A 611 -15.39 -22.41 -7.36
N ALA A 612 -14.82 -22.80 -8.51
CA ALA A 612 -15.37 -23.85 -9.35
C ALA A 612 -14.80 -25.21 -8.93
N GLN A 613 -15.63 -26.25 -8.88
CA GLN A 613 -15.26 -27.61 -8.50
C GLN A 613 -15.68 -28.60 -9.59
N SER A 614 -15.01 -29.75 -9.67
CA SER A 614 -15.28 -30.79 -10.67
C SER A 614 -15.18 -32.18 -10.06
N SER A 615 -16.05 -33.11 -10.48
CA SER A 615 -15.92 -34.52 -10.13
C SER A 615 -14.67 -35.20 -10.72
N LEU A 616 -14.00 -34.57 -11.69
CA LEU A 616 -12.74 -35.06 -12.28
C LEU A 616 -11.58 -35.10 -11.27
N VAL A 617 -11.56 -34.16 -10.32
CA VAL A 617 -10.48 -33.95 -9.34
C VAL A 617 -11.11 -33.58 -7.99
N ALA A 618 -11.14 -34.52 -7.04
CA ALA A 618 -11.75 -34.31 -5.73
C ALA A 618 -10.92 -33.35 -4.86
N ASN A 619 -11.57 -32.55 -4.00
CA ASN A 619 -10.93 -31.62 -3.06
C ASN A 619 -10.01 -30.55 -3.71
N PHE A 620 -10.34 -30.16 -4.93
CA PHE A 620 -9.57 -29.18 -5.70
C PHE A 620 -10.53 -28.19 -6.36
N ASP A 621 -10.17 -26.91 -6.35
CA ASP A 621 -10.98 -25.85 -6.95
C ASP A 621 -10.18 -24.99 -7.94
N ILE A 622 -10.89 -24.44 -8.93
CA ILE A 622 -10.35 -23.43 -9.85
C ILE A 622 -11.06 -22.11 -9.54
N ARG A 623 -10.28 -21.06 -9.26
CA ARG A 623 -10.76 -19.77 -8.81
C ARG A 623 -10.82 -18.74 -9.91
N SER A 624 -11.94 -18.04 -10.00
CA SER A 624 -12.02 -16.76 -10.71
C SER A 624 -12.01 -15.63 -9.67
N VAL A 625 -11.06 -14.70 -9.79
CA VAL A 625 -10.91 -13.59 -8.85
C VAL A 625 -11.16 -12.28 -9.57
N TYR A 626 -12.06 -11.47 -8.98
CA TYR A 626 -12.40 -10.14 -9.42
C TYR A 626 -12.17 -9.15 -8.28
N GLU A 627 -11.68 -7.97 -8.59
CA GLU A 627 -11.62 -6.83 -7.67
C GLU A 627 -12.41 -5.70 -8.32
N LEU A 628 -13.50 -5.32 -7.67
CA LEU A 628 -14.43 -4.31 -8.18
C LEU A 628 -14.31 -3.04 -7.33
N SER A 629 -14.23 -1.90 -8.01
CA SER A 629 -14.27 -0.58 -7.36
C SER A 629 -15.06 0.41 -8.21
N LEU A 630 -15.65 1.41 -7.57
CA LEU A 630 -16.32 2.52 -8.23
C LEU A 630 -15.31 3.48 -8.84
N ASN A 631 -15.69 4.08 -9.97
CA ASN A 631 -14.94 5.12 -10.67
C ASN A 631 -15.04 6.49 -9.97
N TYR A 632 -14.70 6.53 -8.70
CA TYR A 632 -14.52 7.75 -7.92
C TYR A 632 -13.04 7.92 -7.60
N THR A 633 -12.51 9.11 -7.90
CA THR A 633 -11.22 9.54 -7.34
C THR A 633 -11.30 9.58 -5.82
N ASP A 634 -10.18 9.36 -5.13
CA ASP A 634 -10.16 9.43 -3.67
C ASP A 634 -10.70 10.77 -3.12
N LEU A 635 -10.44 11.88 -3.82
CA LEU A 635 -10.97 13.19 -3.43
C LEU A 635 -12.50 13.26 -3.55
N GLN A 636 -13.09 12.60 -4.55
CA GLN A 636 -14.55 12.51 -4.67
C GLN A 636 -15.15 11.67 -3.54
N ARG A 637 -14.47 10.59 -3.11
CA ARG A 637 -14.90 9.80 -1.94
C ARG A 637 -14.84 10.64 -0.66
N ASP A 638 -13.73 11.34 -0.45
CA ASP A 638 -13.60 12.28 0.67
C ASP A 638 -14.67 13.40 0.60
N SER A 639 -15.00 13.88 -0.60
CA SER A 639 -16.07 14.88 -0.82
C SER A 639 -17.43 14.37 -0.37
N LEU A 640 -17.80 13.12 -0.69
CA LEU A 640 -19.08 12.54 -0.28
C LEU A 640 -19.19 12.44 1.24
N ALA A 641 -18.12 11.98 1.90
CA ALA A 641 -18.04 11.94 3.36
C ALA A 641 -18.18 13.34 3.99
N LEU A 642 -17.57 14.37 3.39
CA LEU A 642 -17.74 15.75 3.84
C LEU A 642 -19.18 16.25 3.66
N VAL A 643 -19.85 15.92 2.55
CA VAL A 643 -21.26 16.26 2.34
C VAL A 643 -22.16 15.65 3.43
N ASP A 644 -21.90 14.41 3.82
CA ASP A 644 -22.63 13.78 4.94
C ASP A 644 -22.38 14.51 6.26
N ILE A 645 -21.14 14.92 6.53
CA ILE A 645 -20.79 15.71 7.71
C ILE A 645 -21.50 17.07 7.70
N TYR A 646 -21.55 17.73 6.54
CA TYR A 646 -22.27 18.99 6.35
C TYR A 646 -23.76 18.83 6.65
N ASN A 647 -24.40 17.80 6.09
CA ASN A 647 -25.82 17.55 6.28
C ASN A 647 -26.15 17.17 7.73
N ALA A 648 -25.37 16.26 8.34
CA ALA A 648 -25.57 15.84 9.72
C ALA A 648 -25.28 16.97 10.73
N GLY A 649 -24.33 17.85 10.41
CA GLY A 649 -23.89 18.97 11.24
C GLY A 649 -24.74 20.23 11.13
N ASP A 650 -25.92 20.17 10.50
CA ASP A 650 -26.77 21.33 10.24
C ASP A 650 -26.05 22.43 9.42
N GLY A 651 -25.34 22.00 8.37
CA GLY A 651 -24.46 22.80 7.52
C GLY A 651 -25.08 24.07 6.94
N ALA A 652 -26.39 24.07 6.71
CA ALA A 652 -27.13 25.21 6.18
C ALA A 652 -27.12 26.42 7.15
N ASN A 653 -26.91 26.18 8.45
CA ASN A 653 -26.91 27.20 9.50
C ASN A 653 -25.50 27.57 10.01
N TRP A 654 -24.45 27.08 9.36
CA TRP A 654 -23.08 27.42 9.72
C TRP A 654 -22.76 28.89 9.41
N THR A 655 -22.09 29.58 10.33
CA THR A 655 -21.71 31.00 10.20
C THR A 655 -20.64 31.24 9.14
N ASN A 656 -19.87 30.22 8.76
CA ASN A 656 -18.84 30.30 7.72
C ASN A 656 -18.70 28.98 6.93
N ALA A 657 -19.72 28.63 6.14
CA ALA A 657 -19.69 27.50 5.20
C ALA A 657 -19.21 27.89 3.79
N THR A 658 -18.20 28.75 3.68
CA THR A 658 -17.71 29.25 2.38
C THR A 658 -17.34 28.09 1.45
N ASN A 659 -17.86 28.13 0.22
CA ASN A 659 -17.70 27.16 -0.87
C ASN A 659 -18.23 25.74 -0.64
N TRP A 660 -18.74 25.40 0.54
CA TRP A 660 -19.37 24.11 0.78
C TRP A 660 -20.51 23.89 -0.24
N LEU A 661 -20.57 22.68 -0.82
CA LEU A 661 -21.50 22.26 -1.87
C LEU A 661 -21.42 23.00 -3.23
N THR A 662 -20.61 24.06 -3.36
CA THR A 662 -20.66 24.96 -4.52
C THR A 662 -19.30 25.20 -5.20
N GLY A 663 -18.17 24.99 -4.50
CA GLY A 663 -16.81 25.08 -5.04
C GLY A 663 -16.03 23.76 -4.97
N GLU A 664 -14.76 23.76 -5.43
CA GLU A 664 -13.87 22.60 -5.28
C GLU A 664 -13.61 22.30 -3.79
N VAL A 665 -13.49 21.03 -3.42
CA VAL A 665 -13.31 20.58 -2.02
C VAL A 665 -12.12 21.24 -1.34
N SER A 666 -11.04 21.49 -2.08
CA SER A 666 -9.83 22.20 -1.61
C SER A 666 -10.08 23.66 -1.21
N THR A 667 -11.22 24.23 -1.60
CA THR A 667 -11.63 25.61 -1.29
C THR A 667 -12.70 25.70 -0.21
N TRP A 668 -13.20 24.56 0.28
CA TRP A 668 -14.21 24.53 1.34
C TRP A 668 -13.60 25.04 2.64
N ALA A 669 -14.30 25.95 3.30
CA ALA A 669 -13.84 26.49 4.57
C ALA A 669 -13.53 25.35 5.56
N GLY A 670 -12.33 25.37 6.15
CA GLY A 670 -11.90 24.38 7.13
C GLY A 670 -11.36 23.06 6.56
N VAL A 671 -11.30 22.88 5.25
CA VAL A 671 -10.80 21.66 4.60
C VAL A 671 -9.41 21.93 4.00
N VAL A 672 -8.45 21.02 4.26
CA VAL A 672 -7.13 21.03 3.60
C VAL A 672 -6.95 19.75 2.80
N VAL A 673 -6.65 19.91 1.51
CA VAL A 673 -6.39 18.79 0.60
C VAL A 673 -4.89 18.73 0.28
N SER A 674 -4.29 17.54 0.41
CA SER A 674 -2.90 17.27 0.04
C SER A 674 -2.79 15.88 -0.60
N GLY A 675 -2.01 15.77 -1.68
CA GLY A 675 -1.86 14.49 -2.40
C GLY A 675 -3.17 13.92 -2.98
N GLY A 676 -4.17 14.77 -3.25
CA GLY A 676 -5.49 14.35 -3.72
C GLY A 676 -6.42 13.80 -2.63
N ARG A 677 -6.09 13.99 -1.35
CA ARG A 677 -6.90 13.55 -0.19
C ARG A 677 -7.15 14.68 0.80
N VAL A 678 -8.22 14.60 1.58
CA VAL A 678 -8.48 15.49 2.72
C VAL A 678 -7.57 15.11 3.89
N THR A 679 -6.69 16.02 4.30
CA THR A 679 -5.70 15.79 5.36
C THR A 679 -5.96 16.58 6.65
N GLU A 680 -6.78 17.63 6.59
CA GLU A 680 -7.28 18.36 7.75
C GLU A 680 -8.74 18.76 7.55
N LEU A 681 -9.55 18.63 8.61
CA LEU A 681 -10.91 19.14 8.72
C LEU A 681 -11.04 19.93 10.02
N SER A 682 -11.48 21.19 9.92
CA SER A 682 -11.71 22.09 11.05
C SER A 682 -13.04 22.82 10.93
N THR A 683 -13.89 22.73 11.96
CA THR A 683 -15.15 23.48 12.06
C THR A 683 -15.06 24.67 13.01
N GLU A 684 -13.84 25.07 13.40
CA GLU A 684 -13.59 26.15 14.35
C GLU A 684 -14.33 27.43 13.94
N GLY A 685 -15.19 27.92 14.84
CA GLY A 685 -15.94 29.16 14.64
C GLY A 685 -17.03 29.10 13.56
N MET A 686 -17.39 27.92 13.05
CA MET A 686 -18.44 27.75 12.03
C MET A 686 -19.85 27.61 12.62
N ASN A 687 -20.00 27.58 13.95
CA ASN A 687 -21.29 27.33 14.61
C ASN A 687 -21.93 26.00 14.15
N MET A 688 -21.14 24.94 14.08
CA MET A 688 -21.63 23.61 13.70
C MET A 688 -22.69 23.12 14.69
N GLY A 689 -23.87 22.76 14.18
CA GLY A 689 -24.99 22.19 14.93
C GLY A 689 -25.13 20.69 14.71
N GLY A 690 -26.34 20.16 14.85
CA GLY A 690 -26.66 18.76 14.55
C GLY A 690 -25.79 17.74 15.30
N THR A 691 -25.32 16.72 14.58
CA THR A 691 -24.51 15.60 15.11
C THR A 691 -23.30 15.29 14.22
N LEU A 692 -22.34 14.53 14.76
CA LEU A 692 -21.22 14.00 13.97
C LEU A 692 -21.67 12.79 13.13
N SER A 693 -21.46 12.85 11.81
CA SER A 693 -21.76 11.73 10.91
C SER A 693 -20.73 10.59 11.04
N PRO A 694 -21.15 9.31 11.08
CA PRO A 694 -20.26 8.16 10.95
C PRO A 694 -19.37 8.18 9.71
N SER A 695 -19.81 8.84 8.62
CA SER A 695 -19.04 9.00 7.38
C SER A 695 -17.69 9.71 7.60
N ILE A 696 -17.48 10.37 8.75
CA ILE A 696 -16.17 10.90 9.13
C ILE A 696 -15.05 9.86 9.11
N GLY A 697 -15.38 8.59 9.37
CA GLY A 697 -14.43 7.47 9.28
C GLY A 697 -13.89 7.19 7.88
N ASN A 698 -14.54 7.71 6.82
CA ASN A 698 -14.12 7.51 5.44
C ASN A 698 -12.99 8.46 5.01
N LEU A 699 -12.70 9.50 5.80
CA LEU A 699 -11.65 10.48 5.54
C LEU A 699 -10.26 9.96 5.96
N THR A 700 -9.90 8.76 5.50
CA THR A 700 -8.78 7.93 6.02
C THR A 700 -7.39 8.56 5.92
N ALA A 701 -7.23 9.64 5.15
CA ALA A 701 -5.99 10.42 5.05
C ALA A 701 -5.88 11.56 6.08
N LEU A 702 -6.91 11.79 6.90
CA LEU A 702 -6.90 12.84 7.91
C LEU A 702 -5.74 12.67 8.89
N THR A 703 -5.04 13.77 9.12
CA THR A 703 -3.97 13.87 10.12
C THR A 703 -4.35 14.80 11.28
N SER A 704 -5.34 15.67 11.06
CA SER A 704 -5.86 16.61 12.06
C SER A 704 -7.37 16.79 11.89
N LEU A 705 -8.12 16.57 12.95
CA LEU A 705 -9.57 16.77 13.00
C LEU A 705 -9.91 17.69 14.17
N LYS A 706 -10.61 18.79 13.88
CA LYS A 706 -10.99 19.81 14.86
C LYS A 706 -12.49 20.12 14.75
N ILE A 707 -13.27 19.59 15.67
CA ILE A 707 -14.67 19.93 15.87
C ILE A 707 -14.76 20.81 17.11
N MET A 708 -14.88 22.13 16.93
CA MET A 708 -14.85 23.05 18.05
C MET A 708 -15.53 24.40 17.78
N GLY A 709 -15.96 25.06 18.86
CA GLY A 709 -16.27 26.49 18.82
C GLY A 709 -15.01 27.36 18.83
N LEU A 710 -15.14 28.67 19.08
CA LEU A 710 -13.99 29.57 19.15
C LEU A 710 -13.31 29.45 20.52
N GLU A 711 -11.99 29.61 20.55
CA GLU A 711 -11.20 29.61 21.79
C GLU A 711 -10.98 31.03 22.36
N ASN A 712 -11.09 32.08 21.53
CA ASN A 712 -10.86 33.46 21.95
C ASN A 712 -11.78 34.48 21.23
N PRO A 713 -12.89 34.92 21.87
CA PRO A 713 -13.42 34.44 23.16
C PRO A 713 -13.91 32.98 23.04
N VAL A 714 -13.97 32.27 24.17
CA VAL A 714 -14.52 30.90 24.20
C VAL A 714 -15.99 30.94 23.79
N THR A 715 -16.37 30.19 22.76
CA THR A 715 -17.76 29.96 22.36
C THR A 715 -18.04 28.48 22.21
N ILE A 716 -19.23 28.03 22.63
CA ILE A 716 -19.65 26.63 22.48
C ILE A 716 -20.31 26.45 21.11
N SER A 717 -19.85 25.45 20.34
CA SER A 717 -20.55 25.03 19.12
C SER A 717 -21.78 24.19 19.48
N PRO A 718 -22.94 24.41 18.84
CA PRO A 718 -24.18 23.72 19.20
C PRO A 718 -24.20 22.22 18.89
N VAL A 719 -23.21 21.68 18.17
CA VAL A 719 -23.07 20.26 17.82
C VAL A 719 -23.22 19.38 19.06
N SER A 720 -24.05 18.35 18.91
CA SER A 720 -24.53 17.48 19.99
C SER A 720 -24.50 16.00 19.54
N GLY A 721 -25.16 15.11 20.29
CA GLY A 721 -25.10 13.67 20.04
C GLY A 721 -23.85 13.04 20.63
N SER A 722 -23.36 11.95 20.04
CA SER A 722 -22.17 11.22 20.51
C SER A 722 -21.06 11.16 19.47
N ILE A 723 -19.85 10.82 19.92
CA ILE A 723 -18.74 10.50 19.01
C ILE A 723 -19.06 9.18 18.29
N PRO A 724 -19.09 9.11 16.95
CA PRO A 724 -19.28 7.85 16.22
C PRO A 724 -18.04 6.96 16.32
N SER A 725 -18.20 5.65 16.48
CA SER A 725 -17.09 4.69 16.59
C SER A 725 -16.22 4.61 15.32
N GLU A 726 -16.79 4.94 14.17
CA GLU A 726 -16.13 4.95 12.86
C GLU A 726 -14.98 5.97 12.79
N ILE A 727 -14.93 6.95 13.70
CA ILE A 727 -13.82 7.89 13.81
C ILE A 727 -12.48 7.18 14.10
N TRP A 728 -12.51 5.94 14.61
CA TRP A 728 -11.33 5.10 14.85
C TRP A 728 -10.76 4.47 13.57
N ASN A 729 -11.46 4.57 12.43
CA ASN A 729 -10.91 4.17 11.12
C ASN A 729 -9.82 5.13 10.62
N LEU A 730 -9.69 6.30 11.24
CA LEU A 730 -8.76 7.36 10.86
C LEU A 730 -7.34 7.10 11.41
N THR A 731 -6.75 5.97 11.06
CA THR A 731 -5.46 5.49 11.62
C THR A 731 -4.25 6.41 11.35
N ASN A 732 -4.36 7.35 10.41
CA ASN A 732 -3.35 8.40 10.14
C ASN A 732 -3.48 9.64 11.05
N LEU A 733 -4.56 9.74 11.84
CA LEU A 733 -4.89 10.91 12.63
C LEU A 733 -3.85 11.10 13.74
N LYS A 734 -3.31 12.31 13.84
CA LYS A 734 -2.33 12.70 14.87
C LYS A 734 -2.92 13.58 15.95
N LYS A 735 -3.97 14.33 15.60
CA LYS A 735 -4.66 15.28 16.49
C LYS A 735 -6.16 15.12 16.33
N LEU A 736 -6.83 14.77 17.43
CA LEU A 736 -8.27 14.76 17.55
C LEU A 736 -8.69 15.82 18.58
N GLN A 737 -9.35 16.86 18.11
CA GLN A 737 -9.87 17.92 18.97
C GLN A 737 -11.38 18.00 18.80
N ILE A 738 -12.12 17.59 19.82
CA ILE A 738 -13.56 17.78 19.93
C ILE A 738 -13.80 18.58 21.22
N LYS A 739 -13.68 19.92 21.17
CA LYS A 739 -13.67 20.79 22.36
C LYS A 739 -14.62 21.97 22.21
N PHE A 740 -15.14 22.49 23.32
CA PHE A 740 -16.16 23.56 23.31
C PHE A 740 -17.41 23.15 22.51
N THR A 741 -18.00 22.00 22.84
CA THR A 741 -19.18 21.43 22.15
C THR A 741 -20.20 20.84 23.12
N ASN A 742 -21.41 20.54 22.64
CA ASN A 742 -22.48 19.88 23.41
C ASN A 742 -22.50 18.35 23.25
N ILE A 743 -21.39 17.74 22.83
CA ILE A 743 -21.31 16.29 22.59
C ILE A 743 -21.34 15.51 23.93
N THR A 744 -22.01 14.36 23.91
CA THR A 744 -22.33 13.47 25.03
C THR A 744 -21.97 12.00 24.70
N GLY A 745 -22.27 11.04 25.59
CA GLY A 745 -22.22 9.60 25.27
C GLY A 745 -20.88 8.90 25.49
N GLY A 746 -19.91 9.57 26.11
CA GLY A 746 -18.60 9.02 26.44
C GLY A 746 -17.66 8.83 25.26
N ILE A 747 -16.48 8.26 25.51
CA ILE A 747 -15.51 7.89 24.48
C ILE A 747 -15.84 6.45 24.02
N PRO A 748 -16.15 6.21 22.73
CA PRO A 748 -16.41 4.87 22.21
C PRO A 748 -15.20 3.94 22.37
N ALA A 749 -15.44 2.65 22.63
CA ALA A 749 -14.38 1.64 22.69
C ALA A 749 -13.65 1.49 21.34
N GLY A 750 -12.42 0.98 21.36
CA GLY A 750 -11.62 0.74 20.14
C GLY A 750 -10.66 1.85 19.72
N ILE A 751 -10.49 2.90 20.56
CA ILE A 751 -9.59 4.03 20.27
C ILE A 751 -8.12 3.60 20.15
N GLU A 752 -7.72 2.47 20.74
CA GLU A 752 -6.36 1.93 20.72
C GLU A 752 -5.84 1.58 19.31
N SER A 753 -6.75 1.45 18.33
CA SER A 753 -6.40 1.25 16.90
C SER A 753 -5.72 2.48 16.27
N MET A 754 -5.84 3.65 16.89
CA MET A 754 -5.35 4.94 16.40
C MET A 754 -3.86 5.13 16.70
N VAL A 755 -3.01 4.27 16.12
CA VAL A 755 -1.57 4.15 16.44
C VAL A 755 -0.73 5.42 16.27
N ASN A 756 -1.19 6.38 15.46
CA ASN A 756 -0.51 7.66 15.22
C ASN A 756 -1.05 8.82 16.08
N LEU A 757 -2.10 8.58 16.88
CA LEU A 757 -2.79 9.63 17.61
C LEU A 757 -1.94 10.11 18.79
N SER A 758 -1.52 11.38 18.70
CA SER A 758 -0.61 12.01 19.66
C SER A 758 -1.28 13.01 20.58
N GLU A 759 -2.47 13.49 20.20
CA GLU A 759 -3.22 14.49 20.95
C GLU A 759 -4.71 14.18 20.88
N ILE A 760 -5.32 14.03 22.06
CA ILE A 760 -6.77 14.02 22.25
C ILE A 760 -7.16 15.25 23.06
N ASN A 761 -8.18 15.97 22.61
CA ASN A 761 -8.72 17.12 23.31
C ASN A 761 -10.24 17.09 23.31
N PHE A 762 -10.80 16.79 24.48
CA PHE A 762 -12.23 16.75 24.77
C PHE A 762 -12.66 17.83 25.75
N GLN A 763 -11.85 18.89 25.88
CA GLN A 763 -12.09 19.99 26.81
C GLN A 763 -13.49 20.59 26.66
N GLN A 764 -14.14 20.85 27.80
CA GLN A 764 -15.39 21.62 27.85
C GLN A 764 -16.45 21.02 26.91
N THR A 765 -16.75 19.74 27.19
CA THR A 765 -17.79 18.93 26.51
C THR A 765 -18.73 18.32 27.55
N TYR A 766 -19.70 17.53 27.12
CA TYR A 766 -20.63 16.83 28.01
C TYR A 766 -20.50 15.31 27.87
N LEU A 767 -19.33 14.81 27.45
CA LEU A 767 -19.11 13.39 27.15
C LEU A 767 -19.56 12.48 28.30
N GLY A 768 -19.14 12.81 29.53
CA GLY A 768 -19.46 11.99 30.69
C GLY A 768 -18.93 10.56 30.59
N GLY A 769 -19.52 9.65 31.38
CA GLY A 769 -19.09 8.25 31.44
C GLY A 769 -17.67 8.09 32.01
N THR A 770 -17.13 6.87 31.94
CA THR A 770 -15.76 6.58 32.38
C THR A 770 -14.74 6.84 31.27
N ILE A 771 -13.51 7.16 31.63
CA ILE A 771 -12.38 7.16 30.67
C ILE A 771 -12.03 5.69 30.37
N PRO A 772 -12.09 5.21 29.12
CA PRO A 772 -11.74 3.82 28.78
C PRO A 772 -10.24 3.52 28.97
N GLU A 773 -9.90 2.27 29.29
CA GLU A 773 -8.50 1.82 29.46
C GLU A 773 -7.66 2.03 28.19
N GLU A 774 -8.31 1.90 27.04
CA GLU A 774 -7.78 1.99 25.69
C GLU A 774 -7.19 3.36 25.36
N VAL A 775 -7.71 4.44 25.97
CA VAL A 775 -7.18 5.81 25.80
C VAL A 775 -5.69 5.87 26.15
N PHE A 776 -5.29 5.23 27.24
CA PHE A 776 -3.91 5.25 27.71
C PHE A 776 -3.04 4.12 27.14
N ASN A 777 -3.61 3.23 26.33
CA ASN A 777 -2.88 2.23 25.56
C ASN A 777 -2.42 2.75 24.18
N LEU A 778 -2.80 3.98 23.82
CA LEU A 778 -2.34 4.65 22.60
C LEU A 778 -0.81 4.82 22.58
N PRO A 779 -0.09 4.21 21.61
CA PRO A 779 1.38 4.14 21.65
C PRO A 779 2.07 5.49 21.40
N ALA A 780 1.39 6.42 20.73
CA ALA A 780 1.93 7.72 20.36
C ALA A 780 1.38 8.89 21.21
N LEU A 781 0.53 8.62 22.22
CA LEU A 781 -0.17 9.65 22.97
C LEU A 781 0.79 10.54 23.76
N LYS A 782 0.74 11.84 23.48
CA LYS A 782 1.53 12.88 24.14
C LYS A 782 0.68 13.86 24.94
N LYS A 783 -0.57 14.09 24.53
CA LYS A 783 -1.42 15.09 25.19
C LYS A 783 -2.84 14.57 25.31
N ALA A 784 -3.34 14.56 26.55
CA ALA A 784 -4.72 14.26 26.88
C ALA A 784 -5.32 15.47 27.61
N TYR A 785 -6.25 16.16 26.94
CA TYR A 785 -7.06 17.22 27.54
C TYR A 785 -8.48 16.70 27.69
N LEU A 786 -8.85 16.30 28.91
CA LEU A 786 -10.14 15.68 29.24
C LEU A 786 -10.89 16.49 30.30
N HIS A 787 -10.49 17.73 30.54
CA HIS A 787 -11.01 18.59 31.60
C HIS A 787 -12.34 19.26 31.23
N GLU A 788 -13.17 19.53 32.24
CA GLU A 788 -14.50 20.14 32.05
C GLU A 788 -15.42 19.30 31.15
N SER A 789 -15.40 17.97 31.29
CA SER A 789 -16.08 17.04 30.36
C SER A 789 -17.08 16.09 31.03
N ASN A 790 -17.36 16.29 32.32
CA ASN A 790 -18.23 15.45 33.16
C ASN A 790 -17.80 13.99 33.32
N PHE A 791 -16.54 13.62 33.07
CA PHE A 791 -16.08 12.23 33.24
C PHE A 791 -16.23 11.75 34.69
N THR A 792 -16.66 10.51 34.87
CA THR A 792 -16.95 9.85 36.16
C THR A 792 -16.05 8.63 36.39
N GLY A 793 -15.97 8.14 37.63
CA GLY A 793 -15.26 6.92 37.97
C GLY A 793 -13.74 7.09 38.02
N ALA A 794 -13.00 5.98 38.05
CA ALA A 794 -11.55 6.02 38.19
C ALA A 794 -10.81 6.35 36.89
N VAL A 795 -9.66 7.02 37.04
CA VAL A 795 -8.67 7.10 35.97
C VAL A 795 -8.06 5.71 35.80
N PRO A 796 -8.15 5.09 34.60
CA PRO A 796 -7.66 3.73 34.40
C PRO A 796 -6.20 3.56 34.77
N ALA A 797 -5.86 2.44 35.42
CA ALA A 797 -4.47 2.11 35.79
C ALA A 797 -3.55 1.97 34.57
N THR A 798 -4.11 1.74 33.37
CA THR A 798 -3.39 1.76 32.10
C THR A 798 -2.76 3.11 31.76
N ILE A 799 -3.06 4.19 32.50
CA ILE A 799 -2.31 5.45 32.44
C ILE A 799 -0.79 5.24 32.59
N ALA A 800 -0.37 4.20 33.32
CA ALA A 800 1.04 3.81 33.42
C ALA A 800 1.68 3.37 32.08
N ASN A 801 0.88 2.97 31.09
CA ASN A 801 1.33 2.57 29.76
C ASN A 801 1.62 3.78 28.86
N ALA A 802 1.07 4.96 29.18
CA ALA A 802 1.23 6.19 28.40
C ALA A 802 2.61 6.85 28.62
N THR A 803 3.68 6.13 28.29
CA THR A 803 5.08 6.53 28.57
C THR A 803 5.58 7.75 27.79
N GLN A 804 4.85 8.16 26.74
CA GLN A 804 5.15 9.33 25.91
C GLN A 804 4.35 10.57 26.33
N LEU A 805 3.51 10.48 27.37
CA LEU A 805 2.63 11.55 27.79
C LEU A 805 3.46 12.79 28.20
N GLU A 806 3.02 13.96 27.80
CA GLU A 806 3.62 15.26 28.12
C GLU A 806 2.58 16.16 28.81
N ARG A 807 1.29 15.98 28.52
CA ARG A 807 0.21 16.80 29.12
C ARG A 807 -0.99 15.94 29.47
N LEU A 808 -1.47 16.08 30.70
CA LEU A 808 -2.63 15.37 31.22
C LEU A 808 -3.52 16.34 32.01
N TYR A 809 -4.58 16.82 31.39
CA TYR A 809 -5.53 17.74 32.02
C TYR A 809 -6.83 17.00 32.29
N LEU A 810 -7.13 16.78 33.56
CA LEU A 810 -8.31 16.06 34.06
C LEU A 810 -9.19 16.94 34.95
N GLN A 811 -8.81 18.20 35.16
CA GLN A 811 -9.46 19.08 36.12
C GLN A 811 -10.95 19.29 35.84
N SER A 812 -11.72 19.64 36.87
CA SER A 812 -13.15 19.95 36.76
C SER A 812 -13.96 18.81 36.11
N ASN A 813 -13.81 17.60 36.65
CA ASN A 813 -14.61 16.42 36.29
C ASN A 813 -15.17 15.78 37.57
N LYS A 814 -15.72 14.57 37.43
CA LYS A 814 -16.26 13.75 38.52
C LYS A 814 -15.43 12.48 38.75
N LEU A 815 -14.11 12.55 38.53
CA LEU A 815 -13.23 11.40 38.65
C LEU A 815 -12.94 11.08 40.12
N GLU A 816 -12.90 9.80 40.47
CA GLU A 816 -12.76 9.34 41.86
C GLU A 816 -11.93 8.05 41.96
N GLY A 817 -11.60 7.64 43.18
CA GLY A 817 -10.89 6.37 43.42
C GLY A 817 -9.38 6.42 43.16
N PRO A 818 -8.70 5.27 43.25
CA PRO A 818 -7.24 5.23 43.28
C PRO A 818 -6.61 5.80 42.01
N LEU A 819 -5.81 6.86 42.19
CA LEU A 819 -5.06 7.47 41.08
C LEU A 819 -3.67 6.83 40.97
N THR A 820 -3.43 6.10 39.88
CA THR A 820 -2.13 5.47 39.62
C THR A 820 -1.09 6.51 39.26
N PHE A 821 0.03 6.57 39.99
CA PHE A 821 1.13 7.48 39.69
C PHE A 821 1.90 7.10 38.44
N VAL A 822 2.19 8.10 37.61
CA VAL A 822 2.98 7.96 36.38
C VAL A 822 4.12 8.96 36.39
N ASP A 823 5.34 8.43 36.31
CA ASP A 823 6.56 9.23 36.19
C ASP A 823 6.70 9.72 34.74
N ILE A 824 6.18 10.92 34.48
CA ILE A 824 6.32 11.55 33.17
C ILE A 824 7.75 12.08 33.01
N LYS A 825 8.57 11.36 32.24
CA LYS A 825 10.01 11.63 32.05
C LYS A 825 10.35 12.95 31.34
N ASN A 826 9.35 13.74 30.96
CA ASN A 826 9.54 15.02 30.28
C ASN A 826 9.47 16.17 31.31
N THR A 827 10.55 16.96 31.44
CA THR A 827 10.64 18.08 32.39
C THR A 827 9.70 19.25 32.07
N ALA A 828 9.12 19.29 30.86
CA ALA A 828 8.09 20.25 30.47
C ALA A 828 6.66 19.69 30.63
N ALA A 829 6.52 18.51 31.24
CA ALA A 829 5.24 17.89 31.43
C ALA A 829 4.31 18.72 32.32
N LYS A 830 3.00 18.59 32.12
CA LYS A 830 1.99 19.28 32.94
C LYS A 830 0.84 18.34 33.23
N VAL A 831 0.53 18.19 34.52
CA VAL A 831 -0.62 17.43 35.02
C VAL A 831 -1.52 18.38 35.79
N GLN A 832 -2.83 18.32 35.54
CA GLN A 832 -3.87 19.11 36.22
C GLN A 832 -4.99 18.18 36.67
N LEU A 833 -5.26 18.14 37.98
CA LEU A 833 -6.20 17.20 38.59
C LEU A 833 -7.30 17.88 39.40
N THR A 834 -7.27 19.21 39.50
CA THR A 834 -8.09 19.99 40.45
C THR A 834 -9.59 19.83 40.20
N GLY A 835 -10.42 19.95 41.22
CA GLY A 835 -11.89 19.89 41.07
C GLY A 835 -12.42 18.54 40.59
N ASN A 836 -11.85 17.42 41.06
CA ASN A 836 -12.38 16.06 40.98
C ASN A 836 -12.75 15.53 42.37
N PHE A 837 -13.00 14.23 42.53
CA PHE A 837 -13.33 13.57 43.81
C PHE A 837 -12.19 12.68 44.35
N PHE A 838 -10.94 13.04 44.09
CA PHE A 838 -9.77 12.32 44.61
C PHE A 838 -9.54 12.60 46.11
N THR A 839 -9.12 11.58 46.85
CA THR A 839 -8.72 11.72 48.26
C THR A 839 -7.31 12.29 48.40
N PHE A 840 -6.92 12.68 49.62
CA PHE A 840 -5.54 13.12 49.91
C PHE A 840 -4.52 12.01 49.55
N ALA A 841 -4.84 10.75 49.82
CA ALA A 841 -3.98 9.62 49.51
C ALA A 841 -3.78 9.44 48.00
N ASP A 842 -4.83 9.66 47.20
CA ASP A 842 -4.79 9.48 45.74
C ASP A 842 -3.86 10.50 45.06
N VAL A 843 -3.94 11.77 45.46
CA VAL A 843 -3.13 12.85 44.85
C VAL A 843 -1.71 12.94 45.41
N LYS A 844 -1.43 12.29 46.54
CA LYS A 844 -0.19 12.49 47.31
C LYS A 844 1.08 12.36 46.46
N GLN A 845 1.21 11.28 45.69
CA GLN A 845 2.44 11.03 44.93
C GLN A 845 2.66 12.06 43.81
N TYR A 846 1.57 12.53 43.20
CA TYR A 846 1.63 13.60 42.20
C TYR A 846 2.00 14.94 42.84
N HIS A 847 1.43 15.24 44.01
CA HIS A 847 1.74 16.46 44.76
C HIS A 847 3.19 16.49 45.29
N ASP A 848 3.68 15.39 45.87
CA ASP A 848 5.07 15.27 46.36
C ASP A 848 6.12 15.44 45.24
N SER A 849 5.70 15.28 43.98
CA SER A 849 6.53 15.39 42.78
C SER A 849 6.44 16.77 42.09
N ALA A 850 6.05 17.82 42.81
CA ALA A 850 5.71 19.18 42.34
C ALA A 850 6.74 19.90 41.42
N ALA A 851 7.98 19.41 41.31
CA ALA A 851 8.97 19.96 40.36
C ALA A 851 8.55 19.82 38.89
N ASN A 852 7.65 18.86 38.58
CA ASN A 852 7.16 18.58 37.23
C ASN A 852 5.66 18.87 37.03
N TYR A 853 4.94 19.30 38.08
CA TYR A 853 3.47 19.40 38.06
C TYR A 853 3.02 20.73 38.67
N THR A 854 2.34 21.56 37.87
CA THR A 854 1.86 22.87 38.32
C THR A 854 0.42 22.73 38.81
N PHE A 855 0.28 22.60 40.10
CA PHE A 855 -0.97 22.73 40.81
C PHE A 855 -1.29 24.23 40.99
N SER A 856 -2.24 24.79 40.23
CA SER A 856 -2.46 26.24 40.19
C SER A 856 -3.47 26.77 41.22
N ASP A 857 -4.45 25.95 41.62
CA ASP A 857 -5.45 26.21 42.66
C ASP A 857 -5.86 24.85 43.29
N ASP A 858 -5.21 24.45 44.38
CA ASP A 858 -5.23 23.07 44.87
C ASP A 858 -6.47 22.70 45.67
N TYR A 859 -7.48 22.20 44.98
CA TYR A 859 -8.58 21.53 45.66
C TYR A 859 -9.16 20.34 44.91
N GLN A 860 -9.78 19.46 45.67
CA GLN A 860 -10.73 18.44 45.23
C GLN A 860 -12.07 18.67 45.90
N TYR A 861 -13.09 17.98 45.44
CA TYR A 861 -14.37 17.87 46.10
C TYR A 861 -14.46 16.55 46.87
N ALA A 862 -15.11 16.55 48.03
CA ALA A 862 -15.38 15.33 48.78
C ALA A 862 -16.61 14.59 48.24
N GLN A 863 -17.56 15.33 47.66
CA GLN A 863 -18.85 14.85 47.20
C GLN A 863 -19.49 15.89 46.27
N GLU A 864 -20.44 15.47 45.43
CA GLU A 864 -21.24 16.41 44.63
C GLU A 864 -21.92 17.46 45.52
N ALA A 865 -22.14 18.65 44.97
CA ALA A 865 -22.83 19.72 45.67
C ALA A 865 -24.22 19.25 46.11
N GLN A 866 -24.55 19.49 47.38
CA GLN A 866 -25.85 19.12 47.93
C GLN A 866 -26.73 20.34 48.03
N ASN A 867 -27.91 20.27 47.42
CA ASN A 867 -28.89 21.35 47.44
C ASN A 867 -30.05 20.99 48.39
N PHE A 868 -30.46 21.97 49.20
CA PHE A 868 -31.53 21.84 50.18
C PHE A 868 -32.60 22.90 49.93
N SER A 869 -33.86 22.45 49.90
CA SER A 869 -35.05 23.31 50.00
C SER A 869 -35.70 23.02 51.35
N LEU A 870 -35.68 23.99 52.27
CA LEU A 870 -36.07 23.80 53.67
C LEU A 870 -37.27 24.68 54.03
N THR A 871 -37.94 24.37 55.15
CA THR A 871 -39.01 25.20 55.72
C THR A 871 -38.47 25.96 56.93
N GLU A 872 -38.94 27.20 57.13
CA GLU A 872 -38.57 27.99 58.30
C GLU A 872 -38.90 27.24 59.61
N GLY A 873 -37.89 27.05 60.48
CA GLY A 873 -37.98 26.24 61.70
C GLY A 873 -37.41 24.81 61.59
N ASP A 874 -37.09 24.33 60.39
CA ASP A 874 -36.43 23.03 60.19
C ASP A 874 -35.01 23.02 60.79
N ALA A 875 -34.56 21.86 61.27
CA ALA A 875 -33.16 21.65 61.63
C ALA A 875 -32.41 21.00 60.45
N VAL A 876 -31.26 21.56 60.08
CA VAL A 876 -30.38 20.97 59.06
C VAL A 876 -28.98 20.75 59.61
N LYS A 877 -28.37 19.63 59.24
CA LYS A 877 -27.00 19.27 59.63
C LYS A 877 -26.22 18.88 58.39
N PHE A 878 -25.13 19.59 58.15
CA PHE A 878 -24.14 19.26 57.13
C PHE A 878 -23.08 18.38 57.79
N ASP A 879 -23.17 17.09 57.52
CA ASP A 879 -22.18 16.10 57.93
C ASP A 879 -21.24 15.83 56.75
N LEU A 880 -19.93 15.88 57.01
CA LEU A 880 -18.93 15.49 56.03
C LEU A 880 -17.86 14.63 56.68
N TYR A 881 -17.53 13.52 56.04
CA TYR A 881 -16.38 12.71 56.38
C TYR A 881 -15.39 12.72 55.22
N VAL A 882 -14.19 13.26 55.46
CA VAL A 882 -13.08 13.19 54.51
C VAL A 882 -12.01 12.26 55.08
N PRO A 883 -11.68 11.14 54.41
CA PRO A 883 -10.56 10.28 54.78
C PRO A 883 -9.28 11.11 54.91
N ASP A 884 -8.51 10.87 55.97
CA ASP A 884 -7.27 11.60 56.31
C ASP A 884 -7.44 13.12 56.55
N GLY A 885 -8.67 13.64 56.60
CA GLY A 885 -8.94 15.03 56.91
C GLY A 885 -8.70 15.36 58.39
N GLU A 886 -7.85 16.36 58.67
CA GLU A 886 -7.41 16.70 60.03
C GLU A 886 -7.96 18.05 60.51
N ALA A 887 -8.12 19.02 59.60
CA ALA A 887 -8.61 20.36 59.92
C ALA A 887 -9.79 20.75 59.03
N TYR A 888 -10.88 21.19 59.63
CA TYR A 888 -12.13 21.59 58.95
C TYR A 888 -12.36 23.08 59.15
N ALA A 889 -12.81 23.76 58.11
CA ALA A 889 -13.16 25.17 58.13
C ALA A 889 -14.41 25.41 57.28
N TRP A 890 -15.53 25.74 57.92
CA TRP A 890 -16.81 26.03 57.28
C TRP A 890 -16.90 27.51 56.95
N PHE A 891 -17.34 27.85 55.75
CA PHE A 891 -17.55 29.19 55.24
C PHE A 891 -18.99 29.32 54.77
N TYR A 892 -19.60 30.48 55.00
CA TYR A 892 -20.93 30.80 54.47
C TYR A 892 -20.80 31.93 53.45
N ASN A 893 -21.30 31.68 52.24
CA ASN A 893 -21.07 32.46 51.03
C ASN A 893 -19.57 32.80 50.85
N ASP A 894 -19.26 34.01 50.36
CA ASP A 894 -17.89 34.49 50.12
C ASP A 894 -17.16 35.01 51.38
N MET A 895 -17.59 34.61 52.58
CA MET A 895 -16.93 35.09 53.80
C MET A 895 -15.47 34.58 53.91
N GLN A 896 -14.56 35.46 54.31
CA GLN A 896 -13.12 35.13 54.45
C GLN A 896 -12.77 34.43 55.77
N ILE A 897 -13.65 34.49 56.78
CA ILE A 897 -13.43 33.90 58.10
C ILE A 897 -14.35 32.68 58.25
N PRO A 898 -13.85 31.54 58.72
CA PRO A 898 -14.68 30.36 58.92
C PRO A 898 -15.71 30.59 60.04
N ILE A 899 -16.96 30.19 59.77
CA ILE A 899 -18.09 30.22 60.71
C ILE A 899 -18.07 29.05 61.70
N SER A 900 -17.34 27.98 61.39
CA SER A 900 -17.09 26.86 62.29
C SER A 900 -15.82 26.12 61.89
N THR A 901 -15.18 25.46 62.84
CA THR A 901 -14.05 24.53 62.61
C THR A 901 -14.39 23.09 63.02
N ASP A 902 -15.65 22.82 63.35
CA ASP A 902 -16.10 21.48 63.72
C ASP A 902 -16.20 20.58 62.49
N THR A 903 -16.18 19.25 62.70
CA THR A 903 -16.31 18.27 61.61
C THR A 903 -17.70 18.23 60.98
N ALA A 904 -18.69 18.85 61.62
CA ALA A 904 -20.04 19.02 61.10
C ALA A 904 -20.57 20.40 61.45
N TYR A 905 -21.44 20.95 60.61
CA TYR A 905 -22.12 22.22 60.86
C TYR A 905 -23.62 22.00 60.92
N ALA A 906 -24.27 22.49 61.98
CA ALA A 906 -25.70 22.31 62.19
C ALA A 906 -26.41 23.64 62.45
N ILE A 907 -27.54 23.84 61.78
CA ILE A 907 -28.47 24.92 62.04
C ILE A 907 -29.70 24.31 62.72
N SER A 908 -29.91 24.65 63.99
CA SER A 908 -30.96 24.04 64.82
C SER A 908 -32.38 24.48 64.46
N SER A 909 -32.53 25.61 63.78
CA SER A 909 -33.79 26.18 63.30
C SER A 909 -33.48 27.18 62.18
N VAL A 910 -33.66 26.79 60.93
CA VAL A 910 -33.33 27.64 59.77
C VAL A 910 -34.29 28.81 59.61
N ILE A 911 -33.75 29.97 59.21
CA ILE A 911 -34.48 31.19 58.86
C ILE A 911 -34.12 31.65 57.44
N ARG A 912 -34.90 32.59 56.88
CA ARG A 912 -34.72 33.04 55.48
C ARG A 912 -33.31 33.58 55.15
N THR A 913 -32.58 34.10 56.12
CA THR A 913 -31.21 34.59 55.90
C THR A 913 -30.16 33.49 55.89
N ASP A 914 -30.54 32.25 56.18
CA ASP A 914 -29.64 31.09 56.08
C ASP A 914 -29.58 30.53 54.65
N THR A 915 -30.34 31.07 53.69
CA THR A 915 -30.16 30.75 52.27
C THR A 915 -28.76 31.14 51.81
N GLY A 916 -28.13 30.31 50.99
CA GLY A 916 -26.79 30.56 50.48
C GLY A 916 -25.92 29.32 50.43
N GLU A 917 -24.64 29.53 50.11
CA GLU A 917 -23.65 28.48 49.94
C GLU A 917 -22.86 28.26 51.24
N TYR A 918 -22.76 27.01 51.67
CA TYR A 918 -21.96 26.57 52.79
C TYR A 918 -20.83 25.70 52.26
N VAL A 919 -19.61 26.21 52.32
CA VAL A 919 -18.41 25.51 51.84
C VAL A 919 -17.58 25.08 53.02
N VAL A 920 -17.32 23.79 53.16
CA VAL A 920 -16.29 23.30 54.08
C VAL A 920 -15.01 23.06 53.32
N ARG A 921 -13.90 23.55 53.87
CA ARG A 921 -12.54 23.25 53.39
C ARG A 921 -11.87 22.36 54.41
N VAL A 922 -11.35 21.24 53.94
CA VAL A 922 -10.69 20.23 54.75
C VAL A 922 -9.23 20.17 54.35
N GLN A 923 -8.34 20.15 55.33
CA GLN A 923 -6.90 20.06 55.13
C GLN A 923 -6.35 18.83 55.85
N SER A 924 -5.23 18.30 55.35
CA SER A 924 -4.51 17.16 55.90
C SER A 924 -3.02 17.42 55.86
N SER A 925 -2.29 17.03 56.91
CA SER A 925 -0.82 17.02 56.89
C SER A 925 -0.23 16.01 55.87
N LEU A 926 -1.06 15.14 55.29
CA LEU A 926 -0.66 14.17 54.27
C LEU A 926 -0.21 14.84 52.96
N VAL A 927 -0.83 16.00 52.63
CA VAL A 927 -0.58 16.80 51.42
C VAL A 927 -0.63 18.29 51.79
N GLU A 928 0.53 18.94 51.90
CA GLU A 928 0.61 20.36 52.28
C GLU A 928 0.01 21.28 51.21
N ASN A 929 -0.64 22.38 51.62
CA ASN A 929 -1.25 23.39 50.71
C ASN A 929 -2.35 22.88 49.77
N PHE A 930 -2.96 21.72 50.09
CA PHE A 930 -4.04 21.14 49.32
C PHE A 930 -5.31 20.98 50.17
N GLU A 931 -6.47 21.25 49.55
CA GLU A 931 -7.76 21.22 50.24
C GLU A 931 -8.73 20.23 49.61
N ILE A 932 -9.53 19.55 50.42
CA ILE A 932 -10.74 18.87 49.95
C ILE A 932 -11.95 19.70 50.39
N ARG A 933 -12.84 20.00 49.46
CA ARG A 933 -13.98 20.90 49.65
C ARG A 933 -15.31 20.16 49.55
N ALA A 934 -16.33 20.61 50.25
CA ALA A 934 -17.71 20.22 49.93
C ALA A 934 -18.59 21.45 49.94
N LEU A 935 -19.56 21.47 49.02
CA LEU A 935 -20.52 22.55 48.86
C LEU A 935 -21.92 22.05 49.24
N PHE A 936 -22.55 22.77 50.15
CA PHE A 936 -23.94 22.58 50.54
C PHE A 936 -24.68 23.89 50.29
N THR A 937 -25.73 23.88 49.48
CA THR A 937 -26.50 25.09 49.14
C THR A 937 -27.90 24.98 49.72
N ILE A 938 -28.30 25.96 50.51
CA ILE A 938 -29.72 26.15 50.85
C ILE A 938 -30.31 27.04 49.77
N ASP A 939 -30.94 26.42 48.77
CA ASP A 939 -31.49 27.09 47.58
C ASP A 939 -32.68 27.98 47.95
N GLU A 940 -33.54 27.49 48.85
CA GLU A 940 -34.68 28.22 49.38
C GLU A 940 -35.06 27.80 50.80
N VAL A 941 -35.48 28.78 51.60
CA VAL A 941 -36.19 28.55 52.87
C VAL A 941 -37.62 29.07 52.72
N VAL A 942 -38.57 28.14 52.57
CA VAL A 942 -39.99 28.44 52.37
C VAL A 942 -40.64 28.74 53.72
N ALA A 943 -41.40 29.85 53.82
CA ALA A 943 -42.11 30.20 55.03
C ALA A 943 -43.44 29.44 55.15
N VAL A 944 -43.83 29.07 56.37
CA VAL A 944 -45.15 28.49 56.67
C VAL A 944 -46.18 29.62 56.80
N PRO A 945 -47.29 29.64 56.02
CA PRO A 945 -48.34 30.64 56.18
C PRO A 945 -49.06 30.43 57.52
N ALA A 946 -49.02 31.42 58.41
CA ALA A 946 -49.79 31.41 59.64
C ALA A 946 -51.19 31.99 59.41
N PHE A 947 -52.19 31.39 60.07
CA PHE A 947 -53.56 31.91 60.08
C PHE A 947 -53.61 33.25 60.80
N VAL A 948 -54.12 34.29 60.13
CA VAL A 948 -54.24 35.64 60.70
C VAL A 948 -55.66 35.87 61.21
N SER A 949 -56.66 35.60 60.38
CA SER A 949 -58.07 35.81 60.73
C SER A 949 -59.00 35.10 59.74
N GLY A 950 -60.29 35.03 60.05
CA GLY A 950 -61.29 34.67 59.05
C GLY A 950 -62.65 35.25 59.40
N ALA A 951 -63.51 35.38 58.39
CA ALA A 951 -64.84 35.96 58.54
C ALA A 951 -65.81 35.25 57.58
N SER A 952 -67.06 35.06 58.02
CA SER A 952 -68.13 34.62 57.13
C SER A 952 -68.78 35.82 56.44
N ASN A 953 -69.30 35.61 55.24
CA ASN A 953 -70.20 36.57 54.59
C ASN A 953 -71.54 36.68 55.36
N GLU A 954 -72.34 37.73 55.08
CA GLU A 954 -73.64 37.96 55.74
C GLU A 954 -74.65 36.80 55.59
N ALA A 955 -74.50 35.98 54.54
CA ALA A 955 -75.35 34.82 54.30
C ALA A 955 -74.92 33.56 55.08
N GLY A 956 -73.72 33.57 55.70
CA GLY A 956 -73.13 32.43 56.40
C GLY A 956 -72.78 31.25 55.49
N THR A 957 -72.65 31.47 54.18
CA THR A 957 -72.39 30.44 53.16
C THR A 957 -71.00 30.52 52.54
N VAL A 958 -70.24 31.59 52.79
CA VAL A 958 -68.84 31.73 52.36
C VAL A 958 -68.00 32.15 53.56
N ILE A 959 -66.84 31.53 53.73
CA ILE A 959 -65.85 31.90 54.75
C ILE A 959 -64.56 32.33 54.08
N SER A 960 -64.18 33.58 54.31
CA SER A 960 -62.91 34.15 53.91
C SER A 960 -61.88 33.90 55.00
N VAL A 961 -60.77 33.25 54.67
CA VAL A 961 -59.67 32.94 55.58
C VAL A 961 -58.42 33.67 55.10
N VAL A 962 -57.86 34.53 55.96
CA VAL A 962 -56.69 35.37 55.68
C VAL A 962 -55.45 34.75 56.31
N PHE A 963 -54.41 34.60 55.50
CA PHE A 963 -53.08 34.17 55.90
C PHE A 963 -52.11 35.35 55.92
N ASP A 964 -50.99 35.23 56.63
CA ASP A 964 -49.97 36.29 56.71
C ASP A 964 -49.10 36.40 55.45
N TYR A 965 -49.23 35.44 54.52
CA TYR A 965 -48.45 35.34 53.28
C TYR A 965 -49.33 35.05 52.05
N GLU A 966 -48.81 35.31 50.84
CA GLU A 966 -49.51 35.07 49.57
C GLU A 966 -49.57 33.58 49.22
N LEU A 967 -50.70 33.13 48.69
CA LEU A 967 -51.03 31.74 48.40
C LEU A 967 -51.14 31.52 46.89
N ALA A 968 -50.72 30.33 46.44
CA ALA A 968 -51.01 29.88 45.09
C ALA A 968 -52.50 29.55 44.93
N ASP A 969 -53.07 29.70 43.73
CA ASP A 969 -54.50 29.51 43.46
C ASP A 969 -54.97 28.07 43.81
N PRO A 970 -55.83 27.90 44.83
CA PRO A 970 -56.33 26.59 45.26
C PRO A 970 -57.62 26.15 44.53
N SER A 971 -58.02 26.85 43.47
CA SER A 971 -59.32 26.67 42.79
C SER A 971 -59.62 25.25 42.27
N ALA A 972 -58.60 24.40 42.09
CA ALA A 972 -58.73 23.01 41.67
C ALA A 972 -58.94 22.00 42.82
N GLU A 973 -58.82 22.41 44.08
CA GLU A 973 -58.61 21.50 45.22
C GLU A 973 -59.78 21.47 46.23
N THR A 974 -61.02 21.63 45.77
CA THR A 974 -62.19 21.74 46.66
C THR A 974 -62.36 20.57 47.64
N ALA A 975 -62.02 19.34 47.24
CA ALA A 975 -62.10 18.16 48.09
C ALA A 975 -61.08 18.13 49.24
N SER A 976 -60.09 19.02 49.21
CA SER A 976 -59.01 19.08 50.19
C SER A 976 -59.37 19.88 51.44
N PHE A 977 -60.53 20.54 51.50
CA PHE A 977 -60.93 21.38 52.64
C PHE A 977 -62.19 20.82 53.32
N THR A 978 -62.17 20.75 54.64
CA THR A 978 -63.29 20.32 55.49
C THR A 978 -63.65 21.43 56.47
N PHE A 979 -64.91 21.87 56.44
CA PHE A 979 -65.45 22.82 57.41
C PHE A 979 -66.31 22.09 58.44
N LYS A 980 -66.15 22.42 59.73
CA LYS A 980 -66.99 21.91 60.81
C LYS A 980 -67.56 23.03 61.66
N GLU A 981 -68.85 22.94 61.96
CA GLU A 981 -69.53 23.72 62.97
C GLU A 981 -69.79 22.81 64.18
N GLY A 982 -68.99 22.95 65.26
CA GLY A 982 -68.97 21.95 66.34
C GLY A 982 -68.49 20.59 65.83
N ASP A 983 -69.31 19.55 66.02
CA ASP A 983 -69.05 18.20 65.50
C ASP A 983 -69.68 17.94 64.11
N VAL A 984 -70.43 18.90 63.56
CA VAL A 984 -71.12 18.77 62.27
C VAL A 984 -70.21 19.21 61.14
N THR A 985 -69.91 18.29 60.21
CA THR A 985 -69.17 18.60 58.98
C THR A 985 -70.11 19.22 57.95
N ILE A 986 -69.78 20.41 57.47
CA ILE A 986 -70.46 21.07 56.34
C ILE A 986 -69.56 20.95 55.11
N PRO A 987 -70.04 20.36 54.00
CA PRO A 987 -69.23 20.23 52.78
C PRO A 987 -68.84 21.59 52.18
N VAL A 988 -67.60 21.67 51.71
CA VAL A 988 -67.09 22.80 50.92
C VAL A 988 -67.37 22.50 49.45
N THR A 989 -68.05 23.41 48.76
CA THR A 989 -68.52 23.28 47.37
C THR A 989 -67.68 24.06 46.36
N ALA A 990 -66.95 25.07 46.82
CA ALA A 990 -65.95 25.78 46.01
C ALA A 990 -64.88 26.42 46.91
N VAL A 991 -63.67 26.55 46.38
CA VAL A 991 -62.56 27.28 46.99
C VAL A 991 -62.02 28.25 45.95
N SER A 992 -61.80 29.51 46.32
CA SER A 992 -61.21 30.49 45.41
C SER A 992 -60.24 31.42 46.13
N LEU A 993 -59.15 31.78 45.47
CA LEU A 993 -58.28 32.85 45.93
C LEU A 993 -59.01 34.20 45.81
N ASN A 994 -58.96 35.03 46.85
CA ASN A 994 -59.51 36.37 46.80
C ASN A 994 -58.54 37.29 46.05
N GLY A 995 -58.94 37.77 44.86
CA GLY A 995 -58.06 38.41 43.89
C GLY A 995 -57.51 39.80 44.26
N THR A 996 -57.76 40.32 45.46
CA THR A 996 -57.26 41.65 45.88
C THR A 996 -55.98 41.63 46.71
N ASP A 997 -55.65 40.55 47.41
CA ASP A 997 -54.45 40.47 48.25
C ASP A 997 -53.63 39.19 48.08
N ALA A 998 -54.14 38.20 47.35
CA ALA A 998 -53.54 36.87 47.18
C ALA A 998 -53.20 36.15 48.50
N LYS A 999 -53.67 36.64 49.66
CA LYS A 999 -53.44 36.04 50.99
C LYS A 999 -54.70 35.44 51.59
N THR A 1000 -55.84 35.69 50.96
CA THR A 1000 -57.16 35.28 51.43
C THR A 1000 -57.75 34.21 50.54
N ILE A 1001 -58.32 33.15 51.13
CA ILE A 1001 -59.12 32.14 50.42
C ILE A 1001 -60.58 32.22 50.84
N ASP A 1002 -61.49 32.09 49.88
CA ASP A 1002 -62.92 32.00 50.12
C ASP A 1002 -63.39 30.54 49.99
N LEU A 1003 -63.92 29.98 51.08
CA LEU A 1003 -64.52 28.65 51.14
C LEU A 1003 -66.04 28.78 51.03
N THR A 1004 -66.64 28.28 49.94
CA THR A 1004 -68.10 28.26 49.77
C THR A 1004 -68.68 26.97 50.34
N LEU A 1005 -69.62 27.08 51.26
CA LEU A 1005 -70.25 25.98 51.99
C LEU A 1005 -71.56 25.53 51.32
N GLU A 1006 -71.87 24.24 51.36
CA GLU A 1006 -73.12 23.68 50.81
C GLU A 1006 -74.37 24.16 51.57
N SER A 1007 -74.22 24.49 52.85
CA SER A 1007 -75.29 25.01 53.70
C SER A 1007 -74.80 26.11 54.63
N LYS A 1008 -75.67 27.06 54.95
CA LYS A 1008 -75.35 28.17 55.85
C LYS A 1008 -75.00 27.70 57.26
N ILE A 1009 -74.09 28.41 57.93
CA ILE A 1009 -73.78 28.27 59.36
C ILE A 1009 -75.04 28.63 60.17
N VAL A 1010 -75.37 27.82 61.19
CA VAL A 1010 -76.68 27.91 61.86
C VAL A 1010 -76.60 28.39 63.32
N SER A 1011 -75.42 28.40 63.95
CA SER A 1011 -75.24 28.79 65.36
C SER A 1011 -74.11 29.81 65.57
N GLU A 1012 -74.43 30.87 66.29
CA GLU A 1012 -73.51 31.96 66.68
C GLU A 1012 -72.55 31.59 67.83
N SER A 1013 -72.63 30.36 68.36
CA SER A 1013 -71.94 29.94 69.59
C SER A 1013 -71.16 28.61 69.47
N SER A 1014 -70.99 28.09 68.25
CA SER A 1014 -70.27 26.83 67.98
C SER A 1014 -68.79 27.06 67.70
N ALA A 1015 -67.90 26.17 68.14
CA ALA A 1015 -66.51 26.18 67.68
C ALA A 1015 -66.45 25.79 66.19
N LEU A 1016 -66.14 26.76 65.34
CA LEU A 1016 -65.90 26.52 63.92
C LEU A 1016 -64.48 25.96 63.72
N THR A 1017 -64.34 24.89 62.93
CA THR A 1017 -63.05 24.25 62.66
C THR A 1017 -62.85 24.09 61.15
N ILE A 1018 -61.67 24.46 60.65
CA ILE A 1018 -61.27 24.22 59.27
C ILE A 1018 -60.09 23.26 59.27
N THR A 1019 -60.20 22.18 58.49
CA THR A 1019 -59.13 21.21 58.27
C THR A 1019 -58.86 21.13 56.78
N TYR A 1020 -57.60 21.04 56.38
CA TYR A 1020 -57.24 20.82 54.98
C TYR A 1020 -56.16 19.73 54.83
N THR A 1021 -56.16 19.05 53.67
CA THR A 1021 -55.18 18.01 53.37
C THR A 1021 -53.80 18.60 53.06
N PRO A 1022 -52.70 17.90 53.43
CA PRO A 1022 -51.34 18.31 53.09
C PRO A 1022 -51.18 18.52 51.58
N GLY A 1023 -50.62 19.65 51.17
CA GLY A 1023 -50.39 20.01 49.77
C GLY A 1023 -51.43 20.94 49.14
N ALA A 1024 -52.59 21.14 49.78
CA ALA A 1024 -53.69 21.97 49.24
C ALA A 1024 -53.44 23.49 49.23
N LEU A 1025 -52.43 23.93 49.96
CA LEU A 1025 -51.79 25.24 49.89
C LEU A 1025 -50.29 24.95 49.77
N LYS A 1026 -49.52 25.71 48.98
CA LYS A 1026 -48.06 25.49 48.83
C LYS A 1026 -47.37 25.66 50.21
N GLY A 1027 -47.10 24.55 50.91
CA GLY A 1027 -46.37 24.49 52.19
C GLY A 1027 -46.89 23.39 53.13
N THR A 1028 -46.01 22.49 53.57
CA THR A 1028 -46.30 21.18 54.17
C THR A 1028 -46.45 21.16 55.69
N THR A 1029 -47.67 20.90 56.18
CA THR A 1029 -48.09 19.93 57.23
C THR A 1029 -49.59 20.14 57.47
N GLY A 1030 -50.36 19.06 57.65
CA GLY A 1030 -51.82 19.18 57.85
C GLY A 1030 -52.16 19.94 59.14
N GLY A 1031 -52.94 21.01 59.03
CA GLY A 1031 -53.37 21.84 60.15
C GLY A 1031 -54.85 21.67 60.49
N ASN A 1032 -55.17 21.67 61.79
CA ASN A 1032 -56.54 21.86 62.29
C ASN A 1032 -56.63 23.28 62.88
N VAL A 1033 -57.44 24.16 62.30
CA VAL A 1033 -57.72 25.49 62.89
C VAL A 1033 -59.00 25.39 63.71
N LYS A 1034 -58.96 25.68 65.03
CA LYS A 1034 -60.15 25.65 65.92
C LYS A 1034 -60.52 27.03 66.48
N ALA A 1035 -61.81 27.35 66.35
CA ALA A 1035 -62.67 28.31 67.08
C ALA A 1035 -62.84 29.75 66.54
N PHE A 1036 -64.12 30.11 66.30
CA PHE A 1036 -64.67 31.47 66.25
C PHE A 1036 -65.78 31.62 67.31
N GLY A 1037 -65.79 32.74 68.05
CA GLY A 1037 -66.96 33.30 68.78
C GLY A 1037 -66.80 33.51 70.30
N PRO A 1038 -67.49 34.47 70.98
CA PRO A 1038 -68.18 35.68 70.50
C PRO A 1038 -67.67 37.01 71.17
N SER A 1039 -67.77 38.16 70.49
CA SER A 1039 -67.91 39.49 71.12
C SER A 1039 -68.68 40.47 70.21
N SER A 1040 -69.98 40.60 70.49
CA SER A 1040 -70.91 41.69 70.12
C SER A 1040 -70.96 42.20 68.68
N VAL A 1041 -72.01 41.78 67.96
CA VAL A 1041 -72.62 42.54 66.86
C VAL A 1041 -73.50 43.65 67.45
N ALA A 1042 -73.30 44.89 67.02
CA ALA A 1042 -74.32 45.93 67.09
C ALA A 1042 -74.39 46.67 65.74
N ASN A 1043 -75.54 46.52 65.08
CA ASN A 1043 -75.95 47.19 63.84
C ASN A 1043 -75.99 48.72 63.99
N ASN A 1044 -75.48 49.46 63.01
CA ASN A 1044 -76.25 50.40 62.18
C ASN A 1044 -75.39 51.13 61.13
N LEU A 1045 -75.96 51.25 59.94
CA LEU A 1045 -75.46 51.92 58.74
C LEU A 1045 -74.92 53.35 59.00
N ILE A 1046 -73.72 53.65 58.47
CA ILE A 1046 -73.43 54.91 57.75
C ILE A 1046 -72.46 54.60 56.59
N ASN A 1047 -72.77 55.18 55.43
CA ASN A 1047 -72.01 55.24 54.18
C ASN A 1047 -70.49 55.40 54.34
N SER A 1048 -69.76 54.77 53.41
CA SER A 1048 -68.50 55.23 52.78
C SER A 1048 -67.47 55.98 53.65
N ILE A 1049 -66.33 55.34 53.91
CA ILE A 1049 -65.04 56.01 54.09
C ILE A 1049 -64.01 55.13 53.35
N LYS A 1050 -63.56 55.34 52.10
CA LYS A 1050 -62.80 56.47 51.53
C LYS A 1050 -62.60 57.65 52.48
N ASP A 1051 -61.35 57.80 52.92
CA ASP A 1051 -60.78 58.84 53.82
C ASP A 1051 -60.47 58.37 55.25
N ALA A 1052 -59.46 57.50 55.39
CA ALA A 1052 -58.56 57.59 56.55
C ALA A 1052 -57.44 58.58 56.17
N ALA A 1053 -57.44 59.72 56.86
CA ALA A 1053 -56.71 60.94 56.55
C ALA A 1053 -55.21 60.91 56.92
N ILE A 1054 -54.50 59.79 56.71
CA ILE A 1054 -53.03 59.72 56.86
C ILE A 1054 -52.40 58.95 55.71
N VAL A 1055 -51.55 59.63 54.94
CA VAL A 1055 -50.56 59.02 54.04
C VAL A 1055 -49.20 59.37 54.62
N ALA A 1056 -48.66 58.51 55.48
CA ALA A 1056 -47.28 58.64 55.92
C ALA A 1056 -46.36 58.14 54.79
N ASN A 1057 -45.99 59.02 53.86
CA ASN A 1057 -44.95 58.71 52.88
C ASN A 1057 -43.59 58.77 53.58
N ILE A 1058 -43.14 57.63 54.11
CA ILE A 1058 -41.77 57.47 54.56
C ILE A 1058 -40.96 57.04 53.33
N TYR A 1059 -40.06 57.90 52.86
CA TYR A 1059 -39.12 57.58 51.79
C TYR A 1059 -37.89 56.86 52.37
N PRO A 1060 -37.61 55.61 51.95
CA PRO A 1060 -36.21 55.18 51.90
C PRO A 1060 -35.87 54.52 50.57
N ASN A 1061 -35.17 55.27 49.70
CA ASN A 1061 -34.09 54.77 48.83
C ASN A 1061 -33.35 55.95 48.17
N PRO A 1062 -32.02 55.92 48.02
CA PRO A 1062 -30.96 56.03 49.02
C PRO A 1062 -30.49 57.49 49.16
N CYS A 1063 -30.61 58.12 50.33
CA CYS A 1063 -29.87 59.33 50.71
C CYS A 1063 -29.74 59.35 52.24
N ASP A 1064 -28.50 59.25 52.71
CA ASP A 1064 -28.14 59.15 54.11
C ASP A 1064 -28.58 60.38 54.92
N ASN A 1065 -29.09 60.13 56.15
CA ASN A 1065 -29.10 61.03 57.33
C ASN A 1065 -30.42 61.63 57.84
N TYR A 1066 -31.60 61.42 57.23
CA TYR A 1066 -32.88 61.88 57.82
C TYR A 1066 -34.12 61.06 57.43
N ILE A 1067 -35.23 61.20 58.18
CA ILE A 1067 -36.58 60.69 57.93
C ILE A 1067 -37.53 61.88 57.75
N LYS A 1068 -38.37 61.89 56.72
CA LYS A 1068 -39.47 62.86 56.57
C LYS A 1068 -40.81 62.21 56.88
N VAL A 1069 -41.62 62.86 57.70
CA VAL A 1069 -42.97 62.45 58.12
C VAL A 1069 -43.97 63.50 57.64
N GLU A 1070 -44.97 63.11 56.87
CA GLU A 1070 -46.01 63.99 56.36
C GLU A 1070 -47.39 63.46 56.77
N SER A 1071 -48.28 64.36 57.18
CA SER A 1071 -49.65 64.08 57.63
C SER A 1071 -50.63 65.07 56.97
N LYS A 1072 -51.88 64.65 56.73
CA LYS A 1072 -52.91 65.59 56.26
C LYS A 1072 -53.53 66.38 57.41
N GLU A 1073 -53.35 65.91 58.64
CA GLU A 1073 -53.78 66.55 59.88
C GLU A 1073 -52.57 67.05 60.69
N THR A 1074 -52.82 67.99 61.60
CA THR A 1074 -51.80 68.53 62.48
C THR A 1074 -51.26 67.43 63.40
N MET A 1075 -49.95 67.16 63.33
CA MET A 1075 -49.31 66.23 64.25
C MET A 1075 -49.22 66.86 65.64
N GLU A 1076 -49.58 66.13 66.68
CA GLU A 1076 -49.41 66.50 68.10
C GLU A 1076 -48.05 66.05 68.63
N SER A 1077 -47.60 64.85 68.26
CA SER A 1077 -46.28 64.34 68.61
C SER A 1077 -45.76 63.29 67.64
N VAL A 1078 -44.44 63.16 67.54
CA VAL A 1078 -43.74 62.10 66.81
C VAL A 1078 -42.68 61.51 67.72
N THR A 1079 -42.62 60.19 67.83
CA THR A 1079 -41.72 59.44 68.71
C THR A 1079 -41.07 58.30 67.94
N ILE A 1080 -39.80 58.02 68.17
CA ILE A 1080 -39.11 56.81 67.71
C ILE A 1080 -38.75 56.00 68.96
N ILE A 1081 -39.21 54.76 69.01
CA ILE A 1081 -38.84 53.78 70.03
C ILE A 1081 -38.01 52.66 69.39
N ASP A 1082 -37.06 52.09 70.12
CA ASP A 1082 -36.36 50.89 69.69
C ASP A 1082 -37.19 49.61 69.96
N ILE A 1083 -36.67 48.45 69.55
CA ILE A 1083 -37.33 47.15 69.75
C ILE A 1083 -37.53 46.75 71.21
N THR A 1084 -36.82 47.39 72.14
CA THR A 1084 -37.00 47.17 73.59
C THR A 1084 -38.13 48.04 74.17
N GLY A 1085 -38.73 48.90 73.34
CA GLY A 1085 -39.77 49.85 73.74
C GLY A 1085 -39.20 51.14 74.33
N GLN A 1086 -37.88 51.34 74.31
CA GLN A 1086 -37.25 52.56 74.81
C GLN A 1086 -37.39 53.68 73.78
N THR A 1087 -37.84 54.87 74.20
CA THR A 1087 -37.84 56.05 73.34
C THR A 1087 -36.42 56.52 73.07
N VAL A 1088 -36.02 56.50 71.80
CA VAL A 1088 -34.72 56.96 71.32
C VAL A 1088 -34.78 58.36 70.70
N TRP A 1089 -35.97 58.80 70.28
CA TRP A 1089 -36.21 60.16 69.80
C TRP A 1089 -37.67 60.56 70.02
N MET A 1090 -37.95 61.83 70.33
CA MET A 1090 -39.34 62.31 70.51
C MET A 1090 -39.44 63.82 70.31
N GLN A 1091 -40.55 64.26 69.73
CA GLN A 1091 -40.96 65.66 69.68
C GLN A 1091 -42.47 65.76 69.93
N ASN A 1092 -42.84 66.60 70.90
CA ASN A 1092 -44.23 66.80 71.35
C ASN A 1092 -44.68 68.26 71.10
N ASN A 1093 -45.99 68.49 71.20
CA ASN A 1093 -46.63 69.79 70.95
C ASN A 1093 -46.36 70.32 69.54
N LEU A 1094 -46.34 69.41 68.57
CA LEU A 1094 -46.26 69.77 67.18
C LEU A 1094 -47.58 70.47 66.77
N ASN A 1095 -47.48 71.40 65.82
CA ASN A 1095 -48.62 72.04 65.18
C ASN A 1095 -48.39 72.16 63.67
N GLU A 1096 -47.73 71.15 63.10
CA GLU A 1096 -47.27 71.10 61.72
C GLU A 1096 -47.68 69.77 61.09
N ASN A 1097 -47.87 69.80 59.77
CA ASN A 1097 -48.34 68.65 58.98
C ASN A 1097 -47.18 67.94 58.26
N SER A 1098 -45.94 68.39 58.46
CA SER A 1098 -44.72 67.76 57.95
C SER A 1098 -43.58 67.97 58.93
N LEU A 1099 -42.74 66.95 59.15
CA LEU A 1099 -41.60 66.98 60.06
C LEU A 1099 -40.41 66.24 59.45
N VAL A 1100 -39.21 66.78 59.60
CA VAL A 1100 -37.95 66.13 59.18
C VAL A 1100 -37.13 65.81 60.42
N ILE A 1101 -36.68 64.56 60.53
CA ILE A 1101 -35.97 64.00 61.68
C ILE A 1101 -34.58 63.55 61.22
N GLU A 1102 -33.52 64.15 61.73
CA GLU A 1102 -32.16 63.67 61.45
C GLU A 1102 -31.88 62.36 62.17
N THR A 1103 -31.35 61.37 61.44
CA THR A 1103 -31.12 60.01 61.95
C THR A 1103 -29.66 59.66 62.16
N LEU A 1104 -28.73 60.62 61.97
CA LEU A 1104 -27.27 60.42 62.14
C LEU A 1104 -26.90 59.75 63.47
N ASN A 1105 -27.61 60.08 64.54
CA ASN A 1105 -27.32 59.59 65.90
C ASN A 1105 -28.02 58.27 66.28
N LEU A 1106 -28.85 57.70 65.38
CA LEU A 1106 -29.43 56.38 65.59
C LEU A 1106 -28.44 55.29 65.16
N ASN A 1107 -28.29 54.23 65.95
CA ASN A 1107 -27.47 53.08 65.56
C ASN A 1107 -28.17 52.24 64.47
N SER A 1108 -27.44 51.34 63.82
CA SER A 1108 -28.04 50.33 62.95
C SER A 1108 -28.99 49.45 63.77
N GLY A 1109 -30.21 49.24 63.29
CA GLY A 1109 -31.24 48.54 64.05
C GLY A 1109 -32.67 48.80 63.57
N ILE A 1110 -33.60 48.11 64.21
CA ILE A 1110 -35.05 48.25 63.97
C ILE A 1110 -35.61 49.23 65.01
N TYR A 1111 -36.45 50.15 64.55
CA TYR A 1111 -37.17 51.11 65.39
C TYR A 1111 -38.65 51.19 64.98
N PHE A 1112 -39.48 51.75 65.84
CA PHE A 1112 -40.88 52.07 65.55
C PHE A 1112 -41.09 53.57 65.68
N LEU A 1113 -41.54 54.19 64.59
CA LEU A 1113 -41.97 55.57 64.52
C LEU A 1113 -43.46 55.66 64.87
N THR A 1114 -43.77 56.40 65.90
CA THR A 1114 -45.12 56.65 66.39
C THR A 1114 -45.50 58.11 66.14
N VAL A 1115 -46.63 58.38 65.49
CA VAL A 1115 -47.14 59.72 65.21
C VAL A 1115 -48.53 59.86 65.83
N LYS A 1116 -48.74 60.91 66.63
CA LYS A 1116 -50.04 61.22 67.23
C LYS A 1116 -50.66 62.41 66.52
N CYS A 1117 -51.89 62.27 66.01
CA CYS A 1117 -52.68 63.33 65.37
C CYS A 1117 -54.12 63.25 65.88
N ASP A 1118 -54.68 64.39 66.31
CA ASP A 1118 -56.06 64.54 66.79
C ASP A 1118 -56.54 63.40 67.70
N GLY A 1119 -55.80 63.17 68.79
CA GLY A 1119 -56.08 62.11 69.76
C GLY A 1119 -55.82 60.66 69.31
N SER A 1120 -55.52 60.42 68.02
CA SER A 1120 -55.23 59.09 67.45
C SER A 1120 -53.72 58.85 67.30
N MET A 1121 -53.28 57.61 67.48
CA MET A 1121 -51.87 57.22 67.45
C MET A 1121 -51.60 56.21 66.32
N TYR A 1122 -50.59 56.48 65.52
CA TYR A 1122 -50.18 55.71 64.35
C TYR A 1122 -48.75 55.21 64.55
N VAL A 1123 -48.45 53.95 64.22
CA VAL A 1123 -47.13 53.34 64.47
C VAL A 1123 -46.62 52.66 63.19
N GLN A 1124 -45.35 52.88 62.85
CA GLN A 1124 -44.70 52.33 61.67
C GLN A 1124 -43.30 51.81 62.00
N LYS A 1125 -42.99 50.57 61.60
CA LYS A 1125 -41.64 49.99 61.71
C LYS A 1125 -40.70 50.64 60.69
N ILE A 1126 -39.51 51.02 61.13
CA ILE A 1126 -38.41 51.56 60.30
C ILE A 1126 -37.10 50.80 60.62
N THR A 1127 -36.23 50.66 59.63
CA THR A 1127 -34.94 49.96 59.79
C THR A 1127 -33.81 50.87 59.30
N LYS A 1128 -32.78 51.09 60.14
CA LYS A 1128 -31.55 51.75 59.73
C LYS A 1128 -30.48 50.67 59.51
N LYS A 1129 -29.92 50.61 58.28
CA LYS A 1129 -28.79 49.74 57.96
C LYS A 1129 -27.51 50.26 58.59
#